data_AF-A0A934AF24-F1
#
_entry.id   AF-A0A934AF24-F1
#
_cell.length_a   1.000
_cell.length_b   1.000
_cell.length_c   1.000
_cell.angle_alpha   90.00
_cell.angle_beta   90.00
_cell.angle_gamma   90.00
#
_symmetry.space_group_name_H-M   'P 1'
#
loop_
_entity.id
_entity.type
_entity.pdbx_description
1 polymer ?
#
loop_
_entity_poly.entity_id
_entity_poly.type
_entity_poly.pdbx_seq_one_letter_code
_entity_poly.pdbx_strand_id
1 'polypeptide(L)'
;MSLSFFHSLMNPESIAIVGANNNPMKMGTMHALSIIEDGFKGEFYPLHPSEQTVLGRKAYARPSDLPKPPDLAIFVLPAQHLLPVFEEFGKIGTRYAIVITAGFKELGPEGIKEEQRLKKMARNYDMRFLGPNCMGIMNREISLNTTVMPLLGKPGNLGMISQSGTYVSQTMPYLQKRGIYFSKAVSVGNEADISIVDVLEYLGEDDSTKAIAIYIEMIRDVRRFLDVARKITPNKPVIVQYVGGSEAGGRSGASHTGAMAGKDFLYDGLFKQAGIIRAHSIEDLYGWGWALASQPGIKGKRIGIITNSGGPGSAIADTCETGGCEVPPFSTDLQEKIKPLVPAHAPCGNPVDLTFSTDMEIMTHKITDHVMKSREVDGIVLHGAVSSGFMSAIFPHVAKLLPGLGLADMLQHNRKDLSDTVRLPFNRNIPMTVSSFFDRDDEYTRAYQDNGVPVFDSPEKAARAMAAMVAYKKITDRKPYASIPIPEAIEIANRILSDAQDNKQKSIDEYAAKRLLSCYGIPTPVEQIVNSAEEAAGAARKIGFPVAIKACDPDILHKSEHGLVHLNIAGALDTINAFQEIQRACNRPVSVLVSQMVTGKREFLAGITYDEQFGHCVAFGVGGIFTEAINDVTYRVAPIAMRDAEEMINDVKTSRLLEPCRGMPAVDRHALADVLVRLSLIPLIHPRIREIDMNPLIISGAKPVAVDAVILLQMI
;
A
#
# COMPACT_ATOMS: atom_id res chain seq x y z
N MET A 1 -3.17 -30.30 3.74
CA MET A 1 -2.28 -29.37 3.03
C MET A 1 -0.93 -29.45 3.70
N SER A 2 0.17 -29.60 2.97
CA SER A 2 1.49 -29.44 3.58
C SER A 2 1.57 -28.02 4.13
N LEU A 3 1.96 -27.86 5.39
CA LEU A 3 2.21 -26.54 5.97
C LEU A 3 3.20 -25.78 5.09
N SER A 4 2.97 -24.48 4.86
CA SER A 4 3.91 -23.62 4.14
C SER A 4 5.31 -23.73 4.75
N PHE A 5 6.36 -23.73 3.94
CA PHE A 5 7.75 -23.81 4.44
C PHE A 5 8.05 -22.71 5.48
N PHE A 6 7.37 -21.56 5.37
CA PHE A 6 7.55 -20.44 6.28
C PHE A 6 6.93 -20.71 7.66
N HIS A 7 5.91 -21.57 7.74
CA HIS A 7 5.34 -22.01 9.02
C HIS A 7 6.39 -22.73 9.86
N SER A 8 7.21 -23.60 9.26
CA SER A 8 8.29 -24.30 9.97
C SER A 8 9.36 -23.32 10.49
N LEU A 9 9.74 -22.32 9.69
CA LEU A 9 10.68 -21.28 10.09
C LEU A 9 10.15 -20.45 11.28
N MET A 10 8.84 -20.21 11.34
CA MET A 10 8.18 -19.43 12.39
C MET A 10 7.80 -20.24 13.64
N ASN A 11 7.95 -21.57 13.61
CA ASN A 11 7.63 -22.48 14.72
C ASN A 11 8.73 -23.55 14.92
N PRO A 12 10.01 -23.15 15.15
CA PRO A 12 11.08 -24.10 15.40
C PRO A 12 10.97 -24.72 16.80
N GLU A 13 11.31 -26.00 16.93
CA GLU A 13 11.46 -26.69 18.22
C GLU A 13 12.92 -26.72 18.68
N SER A 14 13.86 -26.38 17.80
CA SER A 14 15.29 -26.31 18.08
C SER A 14 15.97 -25.19 17.30
N ILE A 15 16.80 -24.41 17.99
CA ILE A 15 17.53 -23.27 17.44
C ILE A 15 19.03 -23.45 17.68
N ALA A 16 19.82 -23.34 16.62
CA ALA A 16 21.26 -23.15 16.72
C ALA A 16 21.62 -21.69 16.43
N ILE A 17 22.52 -21.09 17.21
CA ILE A 17 23.02 -19.73 16.95
C ILE A 17 24.53 -19.71 16.83
N VAL A 18 25.03 -19.14 15.74
CA VAL A 18 26.45 -18.92 15.48
C VAL A 18 26.78 -17.46 15.73
N GLY A 19 27.78 -17.21 16.58
CA GLY A 19 28.25 -15.86 16.91
C GLY A 19 27.83 -15.34 18.30
N ALA A 20 27.11 -16.16 19.08
CA ALA A 20 26.90 -15.91 20.50
C ALA A 20 28.15 -16.28 21.32
N ASN A 21 28.45 -15.50 22.35
CA ASN A 21 29.52 -15.74 23.32
C ASN A 21 29.11 -15.20 24.71
N ASN A 22 30.00 -15.22 25.69
CA ASN A 22 29.70 -14.72 27.04
C ASN A 22 29.80 -13.19 27.21
N ASN A 23 30.03 -12.42 26.15
CA ASN A 23 29.97 -10.95 26.19
C ASN A 23 28.57 -10.45 25.78
N PRO A 24 27.79 -9.87 26.72
CA PRO A 24 26.41 -9.45 26.45
C PRO A 24 26.29 -8.31 25.42
N MET A 25 27.36 -7.59 25.14
CA MET A 25 27.37 -6.46 24.19
C MET A 25 27.58 -6.90 22.74
N LYS A 26 27.84 -8.19 22.48
CA LYS A 26 28.00 -8.72 21.12
C LYS A 26 26.63 -9.03 20.51
N MET A 27 26.45 -8.71 19.23
CA MET A 27 25.17 -8.88 18.54
C MET A 27 24.63 -10.30 18.63
N GLY A 28 25.45 -11.32 18.35
CA GLY A 28 25.03 -12.72 18.48
C GLY A 28 24.59 -13.09 19.90
N THR A 29 25.23 -12.50 20.91
CA THR A 29 24.84 -12.67 22.32
C THR A 29 23.53 -11.95 22.64
N MET A 30 23.29 -10.74 22.11
CA MET A 30 22.01 -10.03 22.27
C MET A 30 20.83 -10.81 21.66
N HIS A 31 21.04 -11.44 20.49
CA HIS A 31 20.06 -12.34 19.89
C HIS A 31 19.83 -13.58 20.76
N ALA A 32 20.91 -14.22 21.25
CA ALA A 32 20.82 -15.38 22.14
C ALA A 32 20.06 -15.06 23.43
N LEU A 33 20.32 -13.90 24.04
CA LEU A 33 19.63 -13.42 25.24
C LEU A 33 18.14 -13.24 24.99
N SER A 34 17.74 -12.62 23.88
CA SER A 34 16.32 -12.45 23.56
C SER A 34 15.61 -13.80 23.42
N ILE A 35 16.23 -14.78 22.76
CA ILE A 35 15.66 -16.14 22.63
C ILE A 35 15.48 -16.79 24.01
N ILE A 36 16.51 -16.72 24.88
CA ILE A 36 16.50 -17.39 26.18
C ILE A 36 15.56 -16.70 27.16
N GLU A 37 15.71 -15.38 27.34
CA GLU A 37 15.03 -14.60 28.38
C GLU A 37 13.55 -14.34 28.05
N ASP A 38 13.18 -14.27 26.77
CA ASP A 38 11.76 -14.13 26.38
C ASP A 38 10.99 -15.46 26.47
N GLY A 39 11.69 -16.56 26.80
CA GLY A 39 11.08 -17.80 27.25
C GLY A 39 10.88 -18.88 26.19
N PHE A 40 11.69 -18.89 25.11
CA PHE A 40 11.68 -19.96 24.12
C PHE A 40 11.82 -21.34 24.80
N LYS A 41 10.91 -22.26 24.47
CA LYS A 41 10.82 -23.59 25.13
C LYS A 41 11.57 -24.70 24.41
N GLY A 42 11.96 -24.46 23.16
CA GLY A 42 12.69 -25.44 22.37
C GLY A 42 14.15 -25.62 22.80
N GLU A 43 14.84 -26.54 22.13
CA GLU A 43 16.26 -26.77 22.34
C GLU A 43 17.09 -25.60 21.79
N PHE A 44 18.13 -25.22 22.52
CA PHE A 44 18.97 -24.08 22.17
C PHE A 44 20.45 -24.47 22.17
N TYR A 45 21.10 -24.32 21.02
CA TYR A 45 22.48 -24.73 20.79
C TYR A 45 23.35 -23.52 20.41
N PRO A 46 24.13 -22.94 21.34
CA PRO A 46 25.11 -21.94 20.99
C PRO A 46 26.34 -22.60 20.32
N LEU A 47 26.77 -22.07 19.18
CA LEU A 47 27.99 -22.49 18.51
C LEU A 47 29.10 -21.48 18.75
N HIS A 48 30.24 -21.98 19.25
CA HIS A 48 31.42 -21.19 19.53
C HIS A 48 32.69 -22.03 19.35
N PRO A 49 33.75 -21.54 18.66
CA PRO A 49 34.91 -22.37 18.29
C PRO A 49 35.76 -22.85 19.49
N SER A 50 35.74 -22.14 20.61
CA SER A 50 36.60 -22.43 21.78
C SER A 50 35.86 -22.53 23.12
N GLU A 51 35.00 -21.55 23.45
CA GLU A 51 34.15 -21.60 24.66
C GLU A 51 33.32 -22.89 24.72
N GLN A 52 33.41 -23.60 25.85
CA GLN A 52 32.65 -24.83 26.12
C GLN A 52 31.25 -24.55 26.67
N THR A 53 31.01 -23.32 27.13
CA THR A 53 29.73 -22.88 27.68
C THR A 53 29.49 -21.44 27.27
N VAL A 54 28.29 -21.14 26.76
CA VAL A 54 27.84 -19.80 26.36
C VAL A 54 26.50 -19.55 27.06
N LEU A 55 26.40 -18.47 27.82
CA LEU A 55 25.20 -18.11 28.61
C LEU A 55 24.69 -19.26 29.49
N GLY A 56 25.63 -19.97 30.13
CA GLY A 56 25.32 -21.11 31.02
C GLY A 56 24.88 -22.39 30.29
N ARG A 57 24.90 -22.42 28.96
CA ARG A 57 24.50 -23.59 28.14
C ARG A 57 25.70 -24.21 27.45
N LYS A 58 25.68 -25.53 27.27
CA LYS A 58 26.72 -26.26 26.54
C LYS A 58 26.88 -25.67 25.14
N ALA A 59 28.10 -25.25 24.81
CA ALA A 59 28.44 -24.75 23.48
C ALA A 59 29.07 -25.84 22.62
N TYR A 60 28.84 -25.75 21.31
CA TYR A 60 29.31 -26.70 20.32
C TYR A 60 30.31 -26.03 19.39
N ALA A 61 31.42 -26.72 19.07
CA ALA A 61 32.46 -26.13 18.24
C ALA A 61 32.06 -26.09 16.77
N ARG A 62 31.32 -27.11 16.30
CA ARG A 62 30.88 -27.26 14.91
C ARG A 62 29.44 -27.78 14.81
N PRO A 63 28.72 -27.52 13.71
CA PRO A 63 27.39 -28.09 13.46
C PRO A 63 27.36 -29.62 13.52
N SER A 64 28.44 -30.30 13.10
CA SER A 64 28.54 -31.77 13.19
C SER A 64 28.54 -32.32 14.62
N ASP A 65 28.82 -31.48 15.61
CA ASP A 65 28.86 -31.88 17.03
C ASP A 65 27.47 -31.80 17.68
N LEU A 66 26.47 -31.25 16.98
CA LEU A 66 25.10 -31.11 17.47
C LEU A 66 24.44 -32.49 17.60
N PRO A 67 23.57 -32.70 18.61
CA PRO A 67 22.90 -33.99 18.82
C PRO A 67 21.96 -34.36 17.68
N LYS A 68 21.41 -33.35 16.99
CA LYS A 68 20.57 -33.48 15.79
C LYS A 68 20.65 -32.19 14.97
N PRO A 69 20.23 -32.21 13.71
CA PRO A 69 20.09 -30.99 12.92
C PRO A 69 19.04 -30.07 13.56
N PRO A 70 19.34 -28.78 13.79
CA PRO A 70 18.36 -27.84 14.32
C PRO A 70 17.29 -27.53 13.28
N ASP A 71 16.10 -27.16 13.73
CA ASP A 71 15.05 -26.68 12.85
C ASP A 71 15.43 -25.33 12.24
N LEU A 72 16.09 -24.47 13.02
CA LEU A 72 16.49 -23.13 12.63
C LEU A 72 17.95 -22.82 13.04
N ALA A 73 18.78 -22.42 12.07
CA ALA A 73 20.12 -21.90 12.32
C ALA A 73 20.18 -20.38 12.15
N ILE A 74 20.76 -19.67 13.11
CA ILE A 74 20.90 -18.21 13.11
C ILE A 74 22.37 -17.84 12.97
N PHE A 75 22.70 -17.01 11.98
CA PHE A 75 24.07 -16.62 11.66
C PHE A 75 24.31 -15.15 12.01
N VAL A 76 25.17 -14.91 13.00
CA VAL A 76 25.58 -13.56 13.47
C VAL A 76 27.11 -13.46 13.55
N LEU A 77 27.78 -13.57 12.41
CA LEU A 77 29.24 -13.55 12.29
C LEU A 77 29.71 -12.70 11.11
N PRO A 78 30.99 -12.31 11.00
CA PRO A 78 31.49 -11.61 9.82
C PRO A 78 31.26 -12.40 8.51
N ALA A 79 30.87 -11.70 7.42
CA ALA A 79 30.47 -12.32 6.15
C ALA A 79 31.50 -13.32 5.59
N GLN A 80 32.79 -13.01 5.71
CA GLN A 80 33.89 -13.87 5.24
C GLN A 80 33.94 -15.26 5.88
N HIS A 81 33.31 -15.45 7.05
CA HIS A 81 33.27 -16.74 7.75
C HIS A 81 31.93 -17.45 7.60
N LEU A 82 30.94 -16.82 6.95
CA LEU A 82 29.56 -17.32 6.91
C LEU A 82 29.42 -18.56 6.04
N LEU A 83 29.93 -18.52 4.80
CA LEU A 83 29.65 -19.58 3.83
C LEU A 83 30.12 -20.97 4.28
N PRO A 84 31.35 -21.15 4.84
CA PRO A 84 31.78 -22.47 5.32
C PRO A 84 30.88 -23.04 6.41
N VAL A 85 30.48 -22.21 7.39
CA VAL A 85 29.63 -22.66 8.49
C VAL A 85 28.20 -22.95 8.01
N PHE A 86 27.67 -22.13 7.11
CA PHE A 86 26.37 -22.36 6.48
C PHE A 86 26.36 -23.69 5.72
N GLU A 87 27.45 -24.03 5.02
CA GLU A 87 27.61 -25.31 4.35
C GLU A 87 27.56 -26.50 5.32
N GLU A 88 28.22 -26.38 6.48
CA GLU A 88 28.22 -27.43 7.50
C GLU A 88 26.82 -27.69 8.06
N PHE A 89 26.00 -26.65 8.26
CA PHE A 89 24.59 -26.81 8.62
C PHE A 89 23.78 -27.51 7.51
N GLY A 90 24.05 -27.19 6.25
CA GLY A 90 23.43 -27.87 5.11
C GLY A 90 23.79 -29.35 5.04
N LYS A 91 25.06 -29.71 5.29
CA LYS A 91 25.53 -31.11 5.30
C LYS A 91 24.87 -31.98 6.35
N ILE A 92 24.55 -31.42 7.52
CA ILE A 92 23.83 -32.15 8.56
C ILE A 92 22.31 -32.16 8.32
N GLY A 93 21.79 -31.45 7.32
CA GLY A 93 20.37 -31.48 6.95
C GLY A 93 19.50 -30.41 7.62
N THR A 94 20.11 -29.32 8.11
CA THR A 94 19.35 -28.13 8.55
C THR A 94 18.59 -27.57 7.35
N ARG A 95 17.32 -27.16 7.54
CA ARG A 95 16.44 -26.73 6.43
C ARG A 95 16.16 -25.24 6.41
N TYR A 96 16.26 -24.56 7.55
CA TYR A 96 15.92 -23.15 7.66
C TYR A 96 17.03 -22.36 8.35
N ALA A 97 17.26 -21.15 7.85
CA ALA A 97 18.25 -20.25 8.42
C ALA A 97 17.75 -18.81 8.50
N ILE A 98 18.29 -18.05 9.46
CA ILE A 98 18.22 -16.59 9.50
C ILE A 98 19.64 -16.06 9.40
N VAL A 99 19.90 -15.25 8.38
CA VAL A 99 21.19 -14.61 8.18
C VAL A 99 21.10 -13.15 8.62
N ILE A 100 21.52 -12.88 9.85
CA ILE A 100 21.58 -11.52 10.41
C ILE A 100 22.76 -10.77 9.79
N THR A 101 23.86 -11.47 9.55
CA THR A 101 25.10 -10.94 8.98
C THR A 101 24.87 -10.02 7.77
N ALA A 102 25.40 -8.79 7.88
CA ALA A 102 25.56 -7.86 6.77
C ALA A 102 26.93 -8.06 6.08
N GLY A 103 27.21 -7.29 5.03
CA GLY A 103 28.38 -7.38 4.18
C GLY A 103 28.13 -8.01 2.81
N PHE A 104 26.89 -7.99 2.32
CA PHE A 104 26.47 -8.59 1.05
C PHE A 104 26.14 -7.49 0.02
N LYS A 105 25.07 -7.62 -0.77
CA LYS A 105 24.76 -6.76 -1.93
C LYS A 105 24.82 -5.25 -1.64
N GLU A 106 24.56 -4.85 -0.40
CA GLU A 106 24.62 -3.47 0.09
C GLU A 106 26.04 -2.86 0.01
N LEU A 107 27.09 -3.69 -0.10
CA LEU A 107 28.46 -3.26 -0.34
C LEU A 107 28.84 -3.17 -1.83
N GLY A 108 27.89 -3.43 -2.75
CA GLY A 108 28.11 -3.33 -4.19
C GLY A 108 28.52 -4.66 -4.85
N PRO A 109 29.28 -4.63 -5.97
CA PRO A 109 29.47 -5.79 -6.86
C PRO A 109 30.03 -7.06 -6.23
N GLU A 110 31.02 -6.96 -5.33
CA GLU A 110 31.56 -8.15 -4.63
C GLU A 110 30.54 -8.74 -3.65
N GLY A 111 29.80 -7.89 -2.95
CA GLY A 111 28.71 -8.30 -2.08
C GLY A 111 27.58 -9.02 -2.82
N ILE A 112 27.25 -8.58 -4.05
CA ILE A 112 26.31 -9.27 -4.93
C ILE A 112 26.81 -10.69 -5.27
N LYS A 113 28.11 -10.85 -5.56
CA LYS A 113 28.69 -12.17 -5.86
C LYS A 113 28.60 -13.11 -4.65
N GLU A 114 28.91 -12.63 -3.46
CA GLU A 114 28.81 -13.42 -2.23
C GLU A 114 27.35 -13.79 -1.89
N GLU A 115 26.40 -12.88 -2.12
CA GLU A 115 24.98 -13.18 -1.95
C GLU A 115 24.51 -14.27 -2.94
N GLN A 116 24.98 -14.24 -4.19
CA GLN A 116 24.68 -15.30 -5.17
C GLN A 116 25.30 -16.65 -4.76
N ARG A 117 26.49 -16.65 -4.16
CA ARG A 117 27.11 -17.88 -3.62
C ARG A 117 26.28 -18.45 -2.48
N LEU A 118 25.82 -17.60 -1.55
CA LEU A 118 24.92 -18.01 -0.47
C LEU A 118 23.62 -18.61 -1.02
N LYS A 119 22.97 -17.95 -1.98
CA LYS A 119 21.76 -18.47 -2.64
C LYS A 119 21.98 -19.82 -3.33
N LYS A 120 23.09 -19.97 -4.06
CA LYS A 120 23.43 -21.22 -4.72
C LYS A 120 23.64 -22.35 -3.71
N MET A 121 24.34 -22.07 -2.61
CA MET A 121 24.57 -23.04 -1.56
C MET A 121 23.28 -23.45 -0.84
N ALA A 122 22.42 -22.48 -0.52
CA ALA A 122 21.10 -22.75 0.05
C ALA A 122 20.30 -23.74 -0.83
N ARG A 123 20.28 -23.52 -2.15
CA ARG A 123 19.65 -24.45 -3.10
C ARG A 123 20.28 -25.84 -3.12
N ASN A 124 21.61 -25.92 -3.07
CA ASN A 124 22.33 -27.21 -3.11
C ASN A 124 21.99 -28.13 -1.92
N TYR A 125 21.70 -27.54 -0.75
CA TYR A 125 21.37 -28.26 0.47
C TYR A 125 19.87 -28.23 0.81
N ASP A 126 19.04 -27.70 -0.10
CA ASP A 126 17.59 -27.55 0.09
C ASP A 126 17.27 -26.81 1.41
N MET A 127 18.07 -25.78 1.67
CA MET A 127 17.92 -24.80 2.74
C MET A 127 17.21 -23.56 2.23
N ARG A 128 16.31 -23.03 3.05
CA ARG A 128 15.69 -21.70 2.85
C ARG A 128 16.19 -20.73 3.90
N PHE A 129 16.41 -19.46 3.54
CA PHE A 129 16.90 -18.47 4.50
C PHE A 129 16.26 -17.08 4.40
N LEU A 130 16.12 -16.45 5.57
CA LEU A 130 15.75 -15.04 5.72
C LEU A 130 17.00 -14.14 5.72
N GLY A 131 16.93 -12.99 5.06
CA GLY A 131 18.05 -12.06 4.92
C GLY A 131 18.83 -12.24 3.59
N PRO A 132 20.16 -11.98 3.57
CA PRO A 132 21.00 -11.55 4.69
C PRO A 132 20.68 -10.11 5.16
N ASN A 133 21.48 -9.56 6.07
CA ASN A 133 21.34 -8.19 6.56
C ASN A 133 19.92 -7.91 7.10
N CYS A 134 19.44 -8.78 7.99
CA CYS A 134 18.13 -8.67 8.61
C CYS A 134 18.22 -8.66 10.13
N MET A 135 17.11 -8.42 10.82
CA MET A 135 17.03 -8.45 12.28
C MET A 135 16.43 -9.74 12.84
N GLY A 136 15.90 -10.63 11.98
CA GLY A 136 15.25 -11.87 12.37
C GLY A 136 13.73 -11.75 12.51
N ILE A 137 13.15 -12.64 13.32
CA ILE A 137 11.70 -12.86 13.45
C ILE A 137 11.22 -12.81 14.89
N MET A 138 9.92 -12.55 15.05
CA MET A 138 9.17 -12.70 16.29
C MET A 138 7.91 -13.53 16.04
N ASN A 139 7.62 -14.48 16.91
CA ASN A 139 6.33 -15.15 17.03
C ASN A 139 5.88 -15.14 18.49
N ARG A 140 4.89 -14.32 18.81
CA ARG A 140 4.45 -14.09 20.20
C ARG A 140 3.68 -15.27 20.80
N GLU A 141 3.14 -16.17 19.99
CA GLU A 141 2.37 -17.33 20.49
C GLU A 141 3.27 -18.38 21.16
N ILE A 142 4.52 -18.48 20.71
CA ILE A 142 5.49 -19.47 21.20
C ILE A 142 6.71 -18.83 21.88
N SER A 143 6.63 -17.54 22.20
CA SER A 143 7.77 -16.78 22.77
C SER A 143 9.05 -16.87 21.93
N LEU A 144 8.92 -16.93 20.60
CA LEU A 144 10.08 -16.88 19.71
C LEU A 144 10.45 -15.42 19.47
N ASN A 145 11.66 -15.04 19.86
CA ASN A 145 12.24 -13.75 19.53
C ASN A 145 13.69 -13.92 19.13
N THR A 146 13.95 -13.89 17.83
CA THR A 146 15.31 -13.95 17.29
C THR A 146 15.87 -12.56 17.01
N THR A 147 15.32 -11.50 17.60
CA THR A 147 15.80 -10.12 17.44
C THR A 147 16.64 -9.70 18.67
N VAL A 148 16.82 -8.41 18.91
CA VAL A 148 17.66 -7.87 20.00
C VAL A 148 16.89 -7.11 21.08
N MET A 149 15.59 -6.85 20.88
CA MET A 149 14.76 -6.14 21.85
C MET A 149 13.79 -7.13 22.51
N PRO A 150 13.60 -7.06 23.84
CA PRO A 150 12.81 -8.06 24.57
C PRO A 150 11.33 -8.04 24.17
N LEU A 151 10.68 -9.19 24.29
CA LEU A 151 9.23 -9.29 24.16
C LEU A 151 8.56 -8.74 25.43
N LEU A 152 7.86 -7.61 25.28
CA LEU A 152 7.15 -6.98 26.39
C LEU A 152 5.63 -7.09 26.22
N GLY A 153 4.92 -7.26 27.33
CA GLY A 153 3.45 -7.35 27.38
C GLY A 153 2.86 -8.65 26.83
N LYS A 154 1.56 -8.63 26.58
CA LYS A 154 0.81 -9.78 26.02
C LYS A 154 1.05 -9.95 24.52
N PRO A 155 0.84 -11.16 23.95
CA PRO A 155 0.73 -11.32 22.51
C PRO A 155 -0.32 -10.38 21.91
N GLY A 156 -0.02 -9.80 20.76
CA GLY A 156 -0.94 -8.94 20.02
C GLY A 156 -1.46 -9.59 18.75
N ASN A 157 -2.12 -8.77 17.93
CA ASN A 157 -2.82 -9.19 16.72
C ASN A 157 -2.26 -8.53 15.44
N LEU A 158 -1.26 -7.65 15.55
CA LEU A 158 -0.70 -6.92 14.42
C LEU A 158 0.50 -7.68 13.84
N GLY A 159 0.39 -8.15 12.60
CA GLY A 159 1.52 -8.69 11.85
C GLY A 159 2.40 -7.56 11.31
N MET A 160 3.72 -7.74 11.30
CA MET A 160 4.66 -6.76 10.75
C MET A 160 5.65 -7.40 9.77
N ILE A 161 5.82 -6.78 8.61
CA ILE A 161 6.85 -7.13 7.61
C ILE A 161 7.69 -5.89 7.35
N SER A 162 9.02 -5.99 7.42
CA SER A 162 9.88 -4.82 7.18
C SER A 162 11.17 -5.17 6.47
N GLN A 163 11.51 -4.41 5.44
CA GLN A 163 12.87 -4.41 4.87
C GLN A 163 13.89 -3.80 5.83
N SER A 164 13.48 -2.86 6.69
CA SER A 164 14.34 -2.29 7.73
C SER A 164 14.16 -2.99 9.08
N GLY A 165 15.25 -3.55 9.61
CA GLY A 165 15.27 -4.21 10.93
C GLY A 165 14.86 -3.32 12.10
N THR A 166 15.10 -2.01 11.99
CA THR A 166 14.74 -1.00 12.99
C THR A 166 13.26 -1.01 13.34
N TYR A 167 12.39 -1.19 12.34
CA TYR A 167 10.94 -1.19 12.53
C TYR A 167 10.39 -2.49 13.11
N VAL A 168 11.19 -3.54 13.21
CA VAL A 168 10.80 -4.80 13.86
C VAL A 168 11.34 -4.87 15.30
N SER A 169 12.53 -4.31 15.56
CA SER A 169 13.17 -4.39 16.89
C SER A 169 13.17 -3.07 17.65
N GLN A 170 13.81 -2.02 17.14
CA GLN A 170 14.08 -0.79 17.90
C GLN A 170 12.82 0.02 18.23
N THR A 171 11.72 -0.21 17.51
CA THR A 171 10.41 0.41 17.78
C THR A 171 9.68 -0.22 18.96
N MET A 172 10.11 -1.35 19.50
CA MET A 172 9.40 -2.06 20.58
C MET A 172 9.08 -1.19 21.82
N PRO A 173 10.01 -0.37 22.36
CA PRO A 173 9.67 0.54 23.47
C PRO A 173 8.62 1.60 23.11
N TYR A 174 8.64 2.08 21.86
CA TYR A 174 7.66 3.05 21.36
C TYR A 174 6.25 2.42 21.27
N LEU A 175 6.18 1.19 20.76
CA LEU A 175 4.93 0.43 20.62
C LEU A 175 4.33 0.07 21.98
N GLN A 176 5.18 -0.36 22.92
CA GLN A 176 4.75 -0.67 24.28
C GLN A 176 4.11 0.53 24.98
N LYS A 177 4.69 1.73 24.85
CA LYS A 177 4.12 2.97 25.40
C LYS A 177 2.75 3.33 24.80
N ARG A 178 2.38 2.73 23.67
CA ARG A 178 1.11 2.93 22.97
C ARG A 178 0.16 1.74 23.08
N GLY A 179 0.54 0.69 23.82
CA GLY A 179 -0.25 -0.54 23.92
C GLY A 179 -0.39 -1.29 22.61
N ILE A 180 0.56 -1.13 21.69
CA ILE A 180 0.58 -1.83 20.41
C ILE A 180 1.46 -3.06 20.56
N TYR A 181 0.92 -4.22 20.16
CA TYR A 181 1.60 -5.50 20.28
C TYR A 181 1.53 -6.25 18.96
N PHE A 182 2.68 -6.80 18.52
CA PHE A 182 2.70 -7.64 17.34
C PHE A 182 2.08 -9.02 17.62
N SER A 183 1.49 -9.67 16.62
CA SER A 183 1.30 -11.13 16.62
C SER A 183 2.62 -11.80 16.22
N LYS A 184 3.09 -11.44 15.04
CA LYS A 184 4.28 -11.94 14.36
C LYS A 184 4.97 -10.78 13.65
N ALA A 185 6.30 -10.74 13.68
CA ALA A 185 7.07 -9.69 13.03
C ALA A 185 8.28 -10.26 12.32
N VAL A 186 8.57 -9.80 11.11
CA VAL A 186 9.65 -10.35 10.26
C VAL A 186 10.43 -9.21 9.63
N SER A 187 11.74 -9.17 9.91
CA SER A 187 12.69 -8.34 9.17
C SER A 187 13.27 -9.15 8.02
N VAL A 188 13.00 -8.75 6.78
CA VAL A 188 13.43 -9.51 5.59
C VAL A 188 14.81 -9.13 5.06
N GLY A 189 15.31 -7.94 5.44
CA GLY A 189 16.61 -7.44 5.03
C GLY A 189 16.76 -7.41 3.52
N ASN A 190 17.81 -8.05 3.00
CA ASN A 190 18.11 -8.05 1.58
C ASN A 190 17.12 -8.85 0.72
N GLU A 191 16.33 -9.76 1.28
CA GLU A 191 15.43 -10.64 0.53
C GLU A 191 16.16 -11.45 -0.56
N ALA A 192 17.29 -12.06 -0.21
CA ALA A 192 18.06 -12.84 -1.17
C ALA A 192 17.36 -14.16 -1.53
N ASP A 193 16.64 -14.76 -0.58
CA ASP A 193 15.84 -15.98 -0.78
C ASP A 193 14.39 -15.77 -0.34
N ILE A 194 14.12 -15.60 0.96
CA ILE A 194 12.77 -15.31 1.43
C ILE A 194 12.45 -13.81 1.26
N SER A 195 11.33 -13.52 0.59
CA SER A 195 10.88 -12.17 0.24
C SER A 195 9.72 -11.67 1.10
N ILE A 196 9.42 -10.37 1.03
CA ILE A 196 8.20 -9.79 1.62
C ILE A 196 6.92 -10.51 1.17
N VAL A 197 6.90 -11.05 -0.06
CA VAL A 197 5.71 -11.70 -0.62
C VAL A 197 5.45 -13.04 0.07
N ASP A 198 6.51 -13.81 0.37
CA ASP A 198 6.39 -15.07 1.10
C ASP A 198 5.86 -14.83 2.53
N VAL A 199 6.32 -13.77 3.18
CA VAL A 199 5.86 -13.39 4.52
C VAL A 199 4.41 -12.89 4.48
N LEU A 200 4.05 -12.13 3.44
CA LEU A 200 2.69 -11.64 3.25
C LEU A 200 1.70 -12.80 3.06
N GLU A 201 2.03 -13.81 2.25
CA GLU A 201 1.22 -15.03 2.12
C GLU A 201 1.03 -15.71 3.47
N TYR A 202 2.12 -15.93 4.22
CA TYR A 202 2.06 -16.57 5.54
C TYR A 202 1.19 -15.79 6.54
N LEU A 203 1.40 -14.48 6.67
CA LEU A 203 0.60 -13.64 7.58
C LEU A 203 -0.85 -13.51 7.09
N GLY A 204 -1.10 -13.66 5.79
CA GLY A 204 -2.43 -13.74 5.19
C GLY A 204 -3.22 -14.95 5.67
N GLU A 205 -2.57 -16.11 5.80
CA GLU A 205 -3.15 -17.37 6.25
C GLU A 205 -3.22 -17.50 7.79
N ASP A 206 -2.40 -16.74 8.52
CA ASP A 206 -2.29 -16.84 9.98
C ASP A 206 -3.52 -16.30 10.73
N ASP A 207 -4.19 -17.15 11.51
CA ASP A 207 -5.39 -16.78 12.26
C ASP A 207 -5.11 -15.80 13.42
N SER A 208 -3.91 -15.82 14.00
CA SER A 208 -3.52 -14.92 15.09
C SER A 208 -3.36 -13.47 14.62
N THR A 209 -3.00 -13.29 13.35
CA THR A 209 -2.77 -11.98 12.74
C THR A 209 -4.08 -11.44 12.19
N LYS A 210 -4.53 -10.29 12.72
CA LYS A 210 -5.78 -9.63 12.33
C LYS A 210 -5.59 -8.42 11.40
N ALA A 211 -4.40 -7.83 11.38
CA ALA A 211 -3.99 -6.85 10.37
C ALA A 211 -2.51 -7.03 10.05
N ILE A 212 -2.06 -6.59 8.87
CA ILE A 212 -0.68 -6.70 8.42
C ILE A 212 -0.14 -5.30 8.11
N ALA A 213 0.88 -4.86 8.84
CA ALA A 213 1.66 -3.68 8.55
C ALA A 213 2.91 -4.06 7.75
N ILE A 214 3.23 -3.28 6.71
CA ILE A 214 4.40 -3.52 5.86
C ILE A 214 5.16 -2.21 5.64
N TYR A 215 6.46 -2.24 5.90
CA TYR A 215 7.38 -1.19 5.50
C TYR A 215 8.15 -1.62 4.24
N ILE A 216 8.02 -0.84 3.17
CA ILE A 216 8.56 -1.13 1.84
C ILE A 216 9.46 0.01 1.36
N GLU A 217 10.65 -0.36 0.92
CA GLU A 217 11.62 0.41 0.13
C GLU A 217 11.57 0.00 -1.35
N MET A 218 11.28 -1.28 -1.64
CA MET A 218 11.06 -1.77 -3.00
C MET A 218 10.28 -3.10 -3.03
N ILE A 219 9.56 -3.37 -4.12
CA ILE A 219 8.96 -4.69 -4.38
C ILE A 219 9.70 -5.36 -5.54
N ARG A 220 10.28 -6.55 -5.32
CA ARG A 220 11.04 -7.28 -6.36
C ARG A 220 10.14 -7.94 -7.39
N ASP A 221 9.04 -8.54 -6.95
CA ASP A 221 8.07 -9.24 -7.79
C ASP A 221 6.71 -8.57 -7.64
N VAL A 222 6.50 -7.50 -8.42
CA VAL A 222 5.28 -6.67 -8.36
C VAL A 222 4.04 -7.49 -8.70
N ARG A 223 4.12 -8.41 -9.67
CA ARG A 223 2.99 -9.23 -10.10
C ARG A 223 2.56 -10.19 -8.98
N ARG A 224 3.50 -10.96 -8.43
CA ARG A 224 3.18 -11.86 -7.32
C ARG A 224 2.69 -11.10 -6.09
N PHE A 225 3.30 -9.94 -5.77
CA PHE A 225 2.83 -9.10 -4.68
C PHE A 225 1.37 -8.66 -4.88
N LEU A 226 1.01 -8.19 -6.07
CA LEU A 226 -0.36 -7.80 -6.41
C LEU A 226 -1.34 -8.97 -6.27
N ASP A 227 -0.99 -10.14 -6.80
CA ASP A 227 -1.85 -11.33 -6.78
C ASP A 227 -2.08 -11.84 -5.35
N VAL A 228 -1.03 -11.86 -4.53
CA VAL A 228 -1.10 -12.25 -3.12
C VAL A 228 -1.93 -11.23 -2.33
N ALA A 229 -1.62 -9.95 -2.45
CA ALA A 229 -2.34 -8.91 -1.72
C ALA A 229 -3.84 -8.91 -2.04
N ARG A 230 -4.23 -9.08 -3.31
CA ARG A 230 -5.65 -9.17 -3.73
C ARG A 230 -6.42 -10.34 -3.13
N LYS A 231 -5.74 -11.43 -2.77
CA LYS A 231 -6.36 -12.57 -2.09
C LYS A 231 -6.56 -12.30 -0.60
N ILE A 232 -5.68 -11.51 0.01
CA ILE A 232 -5.65 -11.24 1.45
C ILE A 232 -6.56 -10.07 1.82
N THR A 233 -6.47 -8.94 1.10
CA THR A 233 -7.11 -7.68 1.48
C THR A 233 -8.64 -7.74 1.63
N PRO A 234 -9.40 -8.59 0.90
CA PRO A 234 -10.84 -8.71 1.16
C PRO A 234 -11.19 -9.25 2.55
N ASN A 235 -10.26 -9.97 3.20
CA ASN A 235 -10.52 -10.66 4.47
C ASN A 235 -9.63 -10.16 5.63
N LYS A 236 -8.46 -9.60 5.32
CA LYS A 236 -7.49 -9.13 6.31
C LYS A 236 -6.88 -7.79 5.86
N PRO A 237 -6.94 -6.73 6.68
CA PRO A 237 -6.40 -5.43 6.32
C PRO A 237 -4.88 -5.47 6.16
N VAL A 238 -4.40 -4.84 5.08
CA VAL A 238 -2.98 -4.65 4.80
C VAL A 238 -2.71 -3.15 4.69
N ILE A 239 -1.78 -2.66 5.50
CA ILE A 239 -1.35 -1.27 5.55
C ILE A 239 0.12 -1.22 5.14
N VAL A 240 0.47 -0.33 4.23
CA VAL A 240 1.84 -0.20 3.70
C VAL A 240 2.35 1.22 3.89
N GLN A 241 3.58 1.36 4.38
CA GLN A 241 4.38 2.56 4.18
C GLN A 241 5.43 2.29 3.10
N TYR A 242 5.34 3.02 1.97
CA TYR A 242 6.37 3.02 0.94
C TYR A 242 7.27 4.25 1.10
N VAL A 243 8.58 4.02 1.15
CA VAL A 243 9.60 5.07 1.13
C VAL A 243 10.52 4.86 -0.07
N GLY A 244 10.74 5.90 -0.87
CA GLY A 244 11.51 5.79 -2.12
C GLY A 244 10.87 6.52 -3.30
N GLY A 245 9.60 6.91 -3.18
CA GLY A 245 8.88 7.58 -4.26
C GLY A 245 9.32 9.01 -4.59
N SER A 246 10.01 9.69 -3.66
CA SER A 246 10.63 11.00 -3.94
C SER A 246 12.07 10.82 -4.44
N GLU A 247 12.57 11.78 -5.21
CA GLU A 247 13.95 11.73 -5.72
C GLU A 247 14.97 11.58 -4.57
N ALA A 248 14.82 12.36 -3.50
CA ALA A 248 15.70 12.28 -2.33
C ALA A 248 15.57 10.95 -1.58
N GLY A 249 14.34 10.44 -1.40
CA GLY A 249 14.09 9.15 -0.76
C GLY A 249 14.69 7.99 -1.57
N GLY A 250 14.48 8.01 -2.89
CA GLY A 250 15.03 7.02 -3.80
C GLY A 250 16.56 7.01 -3.80
N ARG A 251 17.21 8.18 -3.84
CA ARG A 251 18.68 8.27 -3.71
C ARG A 251 19.19 7.71 -2.39
N SER A 252 18.52 8.02 -1.27
CA SER A 252 18.91 7.53 0.06
C SER A 252 18.73 6.01 0.18
N GLY A 253 17.65 5.44 -0.37
CA GLY A 253 17.44 4.00 -0.39
C GLY A 253 18.48 3.29 -1.24
N ALA A 254 18.81 3.84 -2.42
CA ALA A 254 19.78 3.27 -3.34
C ALA A 254 21.20 3.19 -2.72
N SER A 255 21.61 4.20 -1.95
CA SER A 255 22.94 4.19 -1.29
C SER A 255 23.10 3.13 -0.20
N HIS A 256 22.00 2.65 0.38
CA HIS A 256 22.05 1.65 1.47
C HIS A 256 21.60 0.24 1.04
N THR A 257 20.82 0.11 -0.04
CA THR A 257 20.29 -1.19 -0.52
C THR A 257 20.88 -1.65 -1.85
N GLY A 258 21.50 -0.73 -2.61
CA GLY A 258 22.02 -0.96 -3.95
C GLY A 258 20.94 -1.07 -5.05
N ALA A 259 19.66 -0.81 -4.75
CA ALA A 259 18.56 -0.91 -5.70
C ALA A 259 17.92 0.44 -6.04
N MET A 260 17.46 0.59 -7.29
CA MET A 260 16.69 1.78 -7.69
C MET A 260 15.27 1.73 -7.14
N ALA A 261 14.82 2.84 -6.55
CA ALA A 261 13.44 2.99 -6.11
C ALA A 261 12.49 3.23 -7.29
N GLY A 262 11.28 2.67 -7.21
CA GLY A 262 10.26 2.88 -8.24
C GLY A 262 9.48 4.18 -8.04
N LYS A 263 8.81 4.63 -9.10
CA LYS A 263 8.07 5.90 -9.11
C LYS A 263 6.88 5.86 -8.16
N ASP A 264 6.66 6.94 -7.39
CA ASP A 264 5.63 6.98 -6.34
C ASP A 264 4.21 6.66 -6.84
N PHE A 265 3.83 7.22 -7.99
CA PHE A 265 2.49 7.05 -8.56
C PHE A 265 2.21 5.60 -9.00
N LEU A 266 3.25 4.81 -9.31
CA LEU A 266 3.09 3.38 -9.63
C LEU A 266 2.79 2.57 -8.37
N TYR A 267 3.45 2.88 -7.25
CA TYR A 267 3.14 2.28 -5.95
C TYR A 267 1.74 2.69 -5.46
N ASP A 268 1.35 3.96 -5.61
CA ASP A 268 -0.01 4.40 -5.29
C ASP A 268 -1.07 3.62 -6.09
N GLY A 269 -0.85 3.50 -7.41
CA GLY A 269 -1.68 2.71 -8.31
C GLY A 269 -1.77 1.24 -7.90
N LEU A 270 -0.62 0.61 -7.62
CA LEU A 270 -0.51 -0.77 -7.17
C LEU A 270 -1.28 -1.01 -5.85
N PHE A 271 -1.09 -0.14 -4.85
CA PHE A 271 -1.75 -0.30 -3.55
C PHE A 271 -3.26 -0.15 -3.67
N LYS A 272 -3.75 0.84 -4.43
CA LYS A 272 -5.18 0.99 -4.71
C LYS A 272 -5.75 -0.23 -5.42
N GLN A 273 -5.04 -0.76 -6.42
CA GLN A 273 -5.40 -1.96 -7.17
C GLN A 273 -5.45 -3.24 -6.33
N ALA A 274 -4.57 -3.32 -5.33
CA ALA A 274 -4.44 -4.44 -4.42
C ALA A 274 -5.42 -4.38 -3.23
N GLY A 275 -6.07 -3.23 -2.99
CA GLY A 275 -6.86 -3.01 -1.79
C GLY A 275 -6.02 -2.80 -0.54
N ILE A 276 -4.83 -2.19 -0.69
CA ILE A 276 -3.91 -1.86 0.39
C ILE A 276 -4.15 -0.42 0.85
N ILE A 277 -4.11 -0.19 2.16
CA ILE A 277 -4.16 1.15 2.75
C ILE A 277 -2.74 1.72 2.81
N ARG A 278 -2.52 2.87 2.19
CA ARG A 278 -1.21 3.53 2.21
C ARG A 278 -1.09 4.46 3.42
N ALA A 279 -0.06 4.24 4.24
CA ALA A 279 0.35 5.14 5.32
C ALA A 279 1.55 6.00 4.88
N HIS A 280 1.61 7.22 5.39
CA HIS A 280 2.70 8.18 5.07
C HIS A 280 3.70 8.36 6.20
N SER A 281 3.41 7.82 7.38
CA SER A 281 4.31 7.84 8.53
C SER A 281 4.36 6.47 9.19
N ILE A 282 5.46 6.20 9.88
CA ILE A 282 5.61 4.95 10.64
C ILE A 282 4.63 4.89 11.82
N GLU A 283 4.31 6.05 12.39
CA GLU A 283 3.30 6.18 13.45
C GLU A 283 1.91 5.78 12.94
N ASP A 284 1.50 6.28 11.77
CA ASP A 284 0.23 5.90 11.15
C ASP A 284 0.22 4.41 10.77
N LEU A 285 1.34 3.87 10.26
CA LEU A 285 1.45 2.44 9.94
C LEU A 285 1.10 1.56 11.15
N TYR A 286 1.69 1.86 12.32
CA TYR A 286 1.40 1.10 13.54
C TYR A 286 0.04 1.43 14.14
N GLY A 287 -0.31 2.71 14.21
CA GLY A 287 -1.54 3.17 14.85
C GLY A 287 -2.79 2.68 14.12
N TRP A 288 -2.81 2.81 12.79
CA TRP A 288 -3.92 2.33 11.97
C TRP A 288 -3.93 0.81 11.90
N GLY A 289 -2.75 0.18 11.77
CA GLY A 289 -2.60 -1.27 11.82
C GLY A 289 -3.16 -1.85 13.12
N TRP A 290 -2.86 -1.24 14.26
CA TRP A 290 -3.40 -1.66 15.56
C TRP A 290 -4.90 -1.46 15.65
N ALA A 291 -5.43 -0.30 15.25
CA ALA A 291 -6.87 -0.05 15.25
C ALA A 291 -7.63 -1.10 14.41
N LEU A 292 -7.12 -1.43 13.22
CA LEU A 292 -7.66 -2.46 12.34
C LEU A 292 -7.51 -3.89 12.91
N ALA A 293 -6.47 -4.16 13.70
CA ALA A 293 -6.21 -5.46 14.30
C ALA A 293 -6.97 -5.70 15.62
N SER A 294 -7.29 -4.64 16.36
CA SER A 294 -7.76 -4.72 17.74
C SER A 294 -9.21 -4.31 17.93
N GLN A 295 -9.83 -3.55 17.01
CA GLN A 295 -11.21 -3.10 17.12
C GLN A 295 -12.18 -3.93 16.27
N PRO A 296 -13.48 -3.98 16.64
CA PRO A 296 -14.52 -4.53 15.78
C PRO A 296 -14.52 -3.89 14.38
N GLY A 297 -14.87 -4.66 13.36
CA GLY A 297 -14.99 -4.14 11.99
C GLY A 297 -16.08 -3.06 11.88
N ILE A 298 -15.77 -1.95 11.21
CA ILE A 298 -16.74 -0.88 11.00
C ILE A 298 -17.80 -1.30 9.96
N LYS A 299 -19.06 -0.97 10.21
CA LYS A 299 -20.19 -1.39 9.36
C LYS A 299 -20.59 -0.37 8.30
N GLY A 300 -20.20 0.88 8.50
CA GLY A 300 -20.52 2.01 7.63
C GLY A 300 -19.50 3.13 7.82
N LYS A 301 -19.96 4.38 7.70
CA LYS A 301 -19.09 5.56 7.72
C LYS A 301 -19.57 6.68 8.66
N ARG A 302 -20.67 6.47 9.40
CA ARG A 302 -21.24 7.48 10.31
C ARG A 302 -20.49 7.45 11.64
N ILE A 303 -19.87 8.54 12.04
CA ILE A 303 -19.02 8.62 13.23
C ILE A 303 -19.68 9.48 14.29
N GLY A 304 -19.78 8.94 15.50
CA GLY A 304 -20.15 9.71 16.69
C GLY A 304 -18.91 10.25 17.39
N ILE A 305 -18.95 11.53 17.76
CA ILE A 305 -17.85 12.19 18.45
C ILE A 305 -18.30 12.56 19.86
N ILE A 306 -17.49 12.18 20.85
CA ILE A 306 -17.74 12.48 22.26
C ILE A 306 -16.47 13.12 22.82
N THR A 307 -16.59 14.30 23.41
CA THR A 307 -15.43 15.10 23.84
C THR A 307 -15.73 15.88 25.12
N ASN A 308 -14.69 16.21 25.88
CA ASN A 308 -14.74 17.19 26.97
C ASN A 308 -14.32 18.60 26.52
N SER A 309 -14.12 18.82 25.22
CA SER A 309 -13.69 20.10 24.68
C SER A 309 -14.07 20.28 23.21
N GLY A 310 -14.66 21.44 22.88
CA GLY A 310 -15.14 21.76 21.54
C GLY A 310 -14.05 21.94 20.49
N GLY A 311 -12.84 22.39 20.87
CA GLY A 311 -11.71 22.52 19.93
C GLY A 311 -11.30 21.16 19.34
N PRO A 312 -10.88 20.20 20.17
CA PRO A 312 -10.66 18.81 19.76
C PRO A 312 -11.86 18.17 19.05
N GLY A 313 -13.09 18.41 19.51
CA GLY A 313 -14.29 17.91 18.85
C GLY A 313 -14.43 18.39 17.40
N SER A 314 -14.16 19.67 17.15
CA SER A 314 -14.17 20.26 15.81
C SER A 314 -13.06 19.70 14.92
N ALA A 315 -11.85 19.53 15.48
CA ALA A 315 -10.72 18.95 14.75
C ALA A 315 -10.97 17.48 14.34
N ILE A 316 -11.60 16.70 15.23
CA ILE A 316 -12.02 15.32 14.93
C ILE A 316 -13.06 15.31 13.81
N ALA A 317 -14.07 16.17 13.88
CA ALA A 317 -15.13 16.22 12.87
C ALA A 317 -14.59 16.54 11.48
N ASP A 318 -13.76 17.59 11.37
CA ASP A 318 -13.11 17.99 10.12
C ASP A 318 -12.21 16.87 9.56
N THR A 319 -11.41 16.24 10.42
CA THR A 319 -10.54 15.13 10.02
C THR A 319 -11.34 13.90 9.58
N CYS A 320 -12.48 13.62 10.21
CA CYS A 320 -13.36 12.52 9.81
C CYS A 320 -13.95 12.76 8.41
N GLU A 321 -14.54 13.93 8.17
CA GLU A 321 -15.16 14.29 6.88
C GLU A 321 -14.13 14.28 5.74
N THR A 322 -12.95 14.88 5.96
CA THR A 322 -11.86 14.86 4.98
C THR A 322 -11.29 13.45 4.74
N GLY A 323 -11.37 12.57 5.74
CA GLY A 323 -11.04 11.15 5.67
C GLY A 323 -12.11 10.27 4.99
N GLY A 324 -13.25 10.86 4.58
CA GLY A 324 -14.35 10.15 3.92
C GLY A 324 -15.29 9.40 4.87
N CYS A 325 -15.27 9.74 6.16
CA CYS A 325 -16.33 9.46 7.13
C CYS A 325 -17.48 10.49 6.99
N GLU A 326 -18.56 10.30 7.72
CA GLU A 326 -19.67 11.25 7.88
C GLU A 326 -19.90 11.51 9.37
N VAL A 327 -20.14 12.76 9.77
CA VAL A 327 -20.46 13.14 11.15
C VAL A 327 -21.90 13.69 11.20
N PRO A 328 -22.92 12.83 11.06
CA PRO A 328 -24.31 13.29 10.97
C PRO A 328 -24.79 13.86 12.32
N PRO A 329 -25.66 14.89 12.31
CA PRO A 329 -26.29 15.34 13.54
C PRO A 329 -27.14 14.22 14.13
N PHE A 330 -27.10 14.06 15.46
CA PHE A 330 -27.93 13.07 16.15
C PHE A 330 -29.42 13.42 16.10
N SER A 331 -30.26 12.39 16.11
CA SER A 331 -31.71 12.52 16.18
C SER A 331 -32.16 13.25 17.46
N THR A 332 -33.33 13.87 17.41
CA THR A 332 -33.94 14.51 18.58
C THR A 332 -34.13 13.53 19.74
N ASP A 333 -34.51 12.28 19.47
CA ASP A 333 -34.69 11.22 20.49
C ASP A 333 -33.37 10.89 21.21
N LEU A 334 -32.25 10.78 20.47
CA LEU A 334 -30.94 10.56 21.10
C LEU A 334 -30.49 11.79 21.90
N GLN A 335 -30.69 13.00 21.35
CA GLN A 335 -30.38 14.23 22.07
C GLN A 335 -31.17 14.36 23.38
N GLU A 336 -32.46 14.00 23.40
CA GLU A 336 -33.30 14.00 24.60
C GLU A 336 -32.81 13.02 25.68
N LYS A 337 -32.21 11.89 25.28
CA LYS A 337 -31.60 10.91 26.20
C LYS A 337 -30.25 11.38 26.76
N ILE A 338 -29.48 12.14 25.97
CA ILE A 338 -28.16 12.66 26.37
C ILE A 338 -28.29 13.94 27.22
N LYS A 339 -29.27 14.79 26.92
CA LYS A 339 -29.45 16.11 27.55
C LYS A 339 -29.42 16.11 29.09
N PRO A 340 -30.01 15.12 29.81
CA PRO A 340 -29.93 15.06 31.27
C PRO A 340 -28.54 14.74 31.82
N LEU A 341 -27.62 14.25 30.97
CA LEU A 341 -26.27 13.81 31.34
C LEU A 341 -25.21 14.89 31.10
N VAL A 342 -25.50 15.92 30.31
CA VAL A 342 -24.55 16.99 29.96
C VAL A 342 -24.90 18.30 30.69
N PRO A 343 -23.94 19.21 30.92
CA PRO A 343 -24.25 20.52 31.47
C PRO A 343 -25.29 21.26 30.62
N ALA A 344 -26.16 22.07 31.24
CA ALA A 344 -27.31 22.68 30.56
C ALA A 344 -26.97 23.56 29.35
N HIS A 345 -25.75 24.10 29.29
CA HIS A 345 -25.24 24.94 28.20
C HIS A 345 -24.43 24.16 27.15
N ALA A 346 -24.23 22.86 27.37
CA ALA A 346 -23.35 22.03 26.57
C ALA A 346 -24.12 21.43 25.38
N PRO A 347 -23.53 21.37 24.17
CA PRO A 347 -24.20 20.84 22.99
C PRO A 347 -24.31 19.31 23.10
N CYS A 348 -25.52 18.78 22.86
CA CYS A 348 -25.83 17.36 22.89
C CYS A 348 -25.98 16.73 21.49
N GLY A 349 -25.60 17.47 20.44
CA GLY A 349 -25.60 16.98 19.05
C GLY A 349 -24.43 16.06 18.75
N ASN A 350 -23.94 16.07 17.52
CA ASN A 350 -22.71 15.39 17.13
C ASN A 350 -21.75 16.43 16.57
N PRO A 351 -20.65 16.77 17.27
CA PRO A 351 -20.14 16.17 18.51
C PRO A 351 -21.00 16.41 19.77
N VAL A 352 -20.94 15.46 20.72
CA VAL A 352 -21.35 15.70 22.12
C VAL A 352 -20.16 16.30 22.86
N ASP A 353 -20.28 17.55 23.30
CA ASP A 353 -19.24 18.25 24.05
C ASP A 353 -19.71 18.45 25.48
N LEU A 354 -19.02 17.85 26.44
CA LEU A 354 -19.34 17.99 27.86
C LEU A 354 -18.75 19.26 28.47
N THR A 355 -17.96 20.03 27.72
CA THR A 355 -17.07 21.07 28.25
C THR A 355 -16.22 20.50 29.40
N PHE A 356 -15.81 21.32 30.36
CA PHE A 356 -15.08 20.83 31.53
C PHE A 356 -16.03 20.07 32.47
N SER A 357 -15.97 18.74 32.44
CA SER A 357 -16.60 17.86 33.42
C SER A 357 -15.55 17.14 34.25
N THR A 358 -15.78 17.00 35.56
CA THR A 358 -14.94 16.19 36.44
C THR A 358 -15.40 14.74 36.52
N ASP A 359 -16.64 14.43 36.11
CA ASP A 359 -17.14 13.06 36.09
C ASP A 359 -16.99 12.43 34.71
N MET A 360 -15.82 11.78 34.49
CA MET A 360 -15.51 11.11 33.24
C MET A 360 -16.36 9.86 32.95
N GLU A 361 -17.04 9.28 33.95
CA GLU A 361 -17.86 8.08 33.71
C GLU A 361 -19.06 8.41 32.81
N ILE A 362 -19.59 9.63 32.94
CA ILE A 362 -20.68 10.12 32.11
C ILE A 362 -20.28 10.09 30.64
N MET A 363 -19.11 10.62 30.31
CA MET A 363 -18.59 10.67 28.94
C MET A 363 -18.19 9.29 28.43
N THR A 364 -17.32 8.62 29.19
CA THR A 364 -16.64 7.40 28.75
C THR A 364 -17.53 6.17 28.74
N HIS A 365 -18.57 6.15 29.58
CA HIS A 365 -19.51 5.03 29.65
C HIS A 365 -20.93 5.43 29.26
N LYS A 366 -21.60 6.30 30.03
CA LYS A 366 -23.06 6.52 29.90
C LYS A 366 -23.46 7.09 28.54
N ILE A 367 -22.88 8.21 28.13
CA ILE A 367 -23.16 8.86 26.83
C ILE A 367 -22.69 7.95 25.69
N THR A 368 -21.47 7.42 25.79
CA THR A 368 -20.92 6.49 24.78
C THR A 368 -21.86 5.30 24.54
N ASP A 369 -22.38 4.70 25.61
CA ASP A 369 -23.32 3.58 25.53
C ASP A 369 -24.68 3.98 24.92
N HIS A 370 -25.21 5.16 25.23
CA HIS A 370 -26.42 5.68 24.59
C HIS A 370 -26.24 5.88 23.09
N VAL A 371 -25.13 6.49 22.67
CA VAL A 371 -24.81 6.71 21.25
C VAL A 371 -24.61 5.37 20.53
N MET A 372 -23.90 4.41 21.13
CA MET A 372 -23.72 3.08 20.54
C MET A 372 -25.05 2.30 20.43
N LYS A 373 -25.99 2.50 21.36
CA LYS A 373 -27.32 1.85 21.34
C LYS A 373 -28.28 2.44 20.30
N SER A 374 -28.10 3.71 19.90
CA SER A 374 -29.02 4.38 18.97
C SER A 374 -28.99 3.80 17.56
N ARG A 375 -27.87 3.14 17.19
CA ARG A 375 -27.56 2.66 15.82
C ARG A 375 -27.48 3.78 14.76
N GLU A 376 -27.36 5.03 15.20
CA GLU A 376 -27.15 6.19 14.32
C GLU A 376 -25.69 6.32 13.86
N VAL A 377 -24.77 5.60 14.51
CA VAL A 377 -23.34 5.62 14.21
C VAL A 377 -22.81 4.21 13.93
N ASP A 378 -21.71 4.16 13.21
CA ASP A 378 -20.97 2.95 12.85
C ASP A 378 -19.61 2.88 13.57
N GLY A 379 -19.12 3.99 14.13
CA GLY A 379 -17.90 4.08 14.95
C GLY A 379 -17.90 5.29 15.89
N ILE A 380 -17.05 5.27 16.92
CA ILE A 380 -16.92 6.35 17.91
C ILE A 380 -15.49 6.88 17.94
N VAL A 381 -15.34 8.21 17.94
CA VAL A 381 -14.09 8.88 18.35
C VAL A 381 -14.33 9.59 19.67
N LEU A 382 -13.58 9.20 20.70
CA LEU A 382 -13.66 9.78 22.03
C LEU A 382 -12.43 10.64 22.33
N HIS A 383 -12.62 11.82 22.90
CA HIS A 383 -11.52 12.70 23.32
C HIS A 383 -11.61 13.07 24.81
N GLY A 384 -10.45 13.09 25.48
CA GLY A 384 -10.30 13.76 26.76
C GLY A 384 -10.70 12.93 27.99
N ALA A 385 -10.74 11.60 27.88
CA ALA A 385 -10.83 10.73 29.05
C ALA A 385 -9.55 10.85 29.89
N VAL A 386 -9.66 11.46 31.07
CA VAL A 386 -8.51 11.73 31.96
C VAL A 386 -8.88 11.52 33.42
N SER A 387 -7.96 11.04 34.23
CA SER A 387 -8.12 10.94 35.69
C SER A 387 -6.76 11.10 36.37
N SER A 388 -6.02 10.02 36.64
CA SER A 388 -4.80 10.06 37.45
C SER A 388 -3.71 10.95 36.85
N GLY A 389 -3.61 11.06 35.53
CA GLY A 389 -2.66 11.93 34.85
C GLY A 389 -3.00 13.40 35.07
N PHE A 390 -4.27 13.78 34.89
CA PHE A 390 -4.75 15.14 35.16
C PHE A 390 -4.57 15.51 36.63
N MET A 391 -4.94 14.60 37.54
CA MET A 391 -4.78 14.77 38.98
C MET A 391 -3.31 14.99 39.37
N SER A 392 -2.40 14.21 38.80
CA SER A 392 -0.95 14.37 39.01
C SER A 392 -0.45 15.72 38.49
N ALA A 393 -0.96 16.18 37.34
CA ALA A 393 -0.57 17.46 36.74
C ALA A 393 -1.02 18.66 37.58
N ILE A 394 -2.20 18.62 38.20
CA ILE A 394 -2.69 19.70 39.06
C ILE A 394 -2.21 19.59 40.51
N PHE A 395 -1.69 18.43 40.93
CA PHE A 395 -1.27 18.17 42.30
C PHE A 395 -0.32 19.23 42.88
N PRO A 396 0.67 19.78 42.15
CA PRO A 396 1.53 20.85 42.68
C PRO A 396 0.76 22.09 43.16
N HIS A 397 -0.42 22.36 42.60
CA HIS A 397 -1.31 23.43 43.07
C HIS A 397 -2.16 22.99 44.25
N VAL A 398 -2.71 21.77 44.21
CA VAL A 398 -3.54 21.20 45.29
C VAL A 398 -2.74 21.04 46.57
N ALA A 399 -1.50 20.55 46.48
CA ALA A 399 -0.60 20.34 47.61
C ALA A 399 -0.28 21.64 48.38
N LYS A 400 -0.32 22.80 47.70
CA LYS A 400 -0.18 24.12 48.36
C LYS A 400 -1.41 24.51 49.15
N LEU A 401 -2.60 24.09 48.70
CA LEU A 401 -3.87 24.38 49.36
C LEU A 401 -4.13 23.43 50.54
N LEU A 402 -3.68 22.17 50.44
CA LEU A 402 -3.88 21.13 51.44
C LEU A 402 -2.53 20.53 51.89
N PRO A 403 -1.78 21.23 52.77
CA PRO A 403 -0.52 20.73 53.31
C PRO A 403 -0.76 19.42 54.08
N GLY A 404 -0.18 18.32 53.60
CA GLY A 404 -0.31 16.99 54.21
C GLY A 404 -1.07 15.96 53.37
N LEU A 405 -1.75 16.36 52.29
CA LEU A 405 -2.31 15.40 51.32
C LEU A 405 -1.20 14.88 50.39
N GLY A 406 -0.94 13.57 50.42
CA GLY A 406 -0.02 12.94 49.47
C GLY A 406 -0.65 12.73 48.09
N LEU A 407 0.16 12.72 47.03
CA LEU A 407 -0.31 12.39 45.68
C LEU A 407 -0.90 10.97 45.64
N ALA A 408 -0.25 10.02 46.30
CA ALA A 408 -0.72 8.63 46.36
C ALA A 408 -2.13 8.54 46.99
N ASP A 409 -2.38 9.27 48.09
CA ASP A 409 -3.68 9.30 48.74
C ASP A 409 -4.74 9.92 47.81
N MET A 410 -4.42 11.04 47.15
CA MET A 410 -5.31 11.69 46.20
C MET A 410 -5.68 10.79 45.01
N LEU A 411 -4.71 10.04 44.48
CA LEU A 411 -4.95 9.08 43.39
C LEU A 411 -5.78 7.88 43.87
N GLN A 412 -5.53 7.38 45.08
CA GLN A 412 -6.27 6.23 45.62
C GLN A 412 -7.76 6.57 45.82
N HIS A 413 -8.07 7.77 46.33
CA HIS A 413 -9.46 8.20 46.54
C HIS A 413 -10.22 8.43 45.22
N ASN A 414 -9.52 8.69 44.12
CA ASN A 414 -10.12 8.96 42.81
C ASN A 414 -10.15 7.74 41.87
N ARG A 415 -9.68 6.57 42.34
CA ARG A 415 -9.59 5.37 41.51
C ARG A 415 -10.98 4.88 41.10
N LYS A 416 -11.18 4.65 39.80
CA LYS A 416 -12.44 4.13 39.24
C LYS A 416 -12.29 2.70 38.73
N ASP A 417 -13.40 1.94 38.75
CA ASP A 417 -13.50 0.70 37.99
C ASP A 417 -13.83 1.03 36.53
N LEU A 418 -12.94 0.63 35.62
CA LEU A 418 -13.04 0.93 34.18
C LEU A 418 -13.38 -0.33 33.36
N SER A 419 -13.67 -1.45 34.01
CA SER A 419 -13.87 -2.76 33.35
C SER A 419 -14.98 -2.73 32.30
N ASP A 420 -16.12 -2.11 32.59
CA ASP A 420 -17.22 -1.96 31.64
C ASP A 420 -16.88 -0.95 30.53
N THR A 421 -16.31 0.19 30.90
CA THR A 421 -15.91 1.27 29.98
C THR A 421 -15.01 0.78 28.85
N VAL A 422 -13.94 0.04 29.18
CA VAL A 422 -12.98 -0.44 28.16
C VAL A 422 -13.54 -1.59 27.32
N ARG A 423 -14.64 -2.23 27.77
CA ARG A 423 -15.29 -3.33 27.06
C ARG A 423 -16.45 -2.89 26.16
N LEU A 424 -16.94 -1.67 26.30
CA LEU A 424 -18.04 -1.12 25.49
C LEU A 424 -17.92 -1.36 23.97
N PRO A 425 -16.82 -1.01 23.28
CA PRO A 425 -16.75 -1.21 21.82
C PRO A 425 -16.94 -2.67 21.41
N PHE A 426 -16.40 -3.61 22.21
CA PHE A 426 -16.52 -5.04 21.98
C PHE A 426 -17.91 -5.57 22.29
N ASN A 427 -18.49 -5.16 23.42
CA ASN A 427 -19.84 -5.56 23.84
C ASN A 427 -20.92 -5.04 22.87
N ARG A 428 -20.71 -3.85 22.29
CA ARG A 428 -21.61 -3.22 21.31
C ARG A 428 -21.30 -3.60 19.87
N ASN A 429 -20.13 -4.19 19.61
CA ASN A 429 -19.64 -4.50 18.27
C ASN A 429 -19.64 -3.23 17.38
N ILE A 430 -19.06 -2.15 17.92
CA ILE A 430 -18.87 -0.83 17.29
C ILE A 430 -17.43 -0.39 17.60
N PRO A 431 -16.57 -0.11 16.60
CA PRO A 431 -15.20 0.33 16.84
C PRO A 431 -15.12 1.67 17.55
N MET A 432 -14.10 1.80 18.39
CA MET A 432 -13.80 3.04 19.10
C MET A 432 -12.31 3.37 19.05
N THR A 433 -12.01 4.63 18.75
CA THR A 433 -10.66 5.20 18.88
C THR A 433 -10.69 6.33 19.90
N VAL A 434 -9.66 6.43 20.73
CA VAL A 434 -9.58 7.42 21.80
C VAL A 434 -8.41 8.36 21.53
N SER A 435 -8.56 9.64 21.89
CA SER A 435 -7.45 10.58 21.98
C SER A 435 -7.33 11.18 23.37
N SER A 436 -6.09 11.35 23.83
CA SER A 436 -5.76 11.96 25.12
C SER A 436 -4.41 12.65 25.03
N PHE A 437 -4.26 13.79 25.72
CA PHE A 437 -2.96 14.45 25.88
C PHE A 437 -2.13 13.87 27.04
N PHE A 438 -2.65 12.85 27.72
CA PHE A 438 -1.94 12.15 28.80
C PHE A 438 -1.51 10.74 28.35
N ASP A 439 -0.27 10.40 28.69
CA ASP A 439 0.33 9.09 28.44
C ASP A 439 -0.20 8.02 29.42
N ARG A 440 0.43 6.84 29.41
CA ARG A 440 0.08 5.66 30.24
C ARG A 440 0.13 5.86 31.76
N ASP A 441 0.63 6.99 32.24
CA ASP A 441 0.53 7.35 33.66
C ASP A 441 -0.93 7.68 34.04
N ASP A 442 -1.74 8.09 33.07
CA ASP A 442 -3.19 8.20 33.21
C ASP A 442 -3.89 6.82 33.17
N GLU A 443 -4.77 6.58 34.14
CA GLU A 443 -5.48 5.31 34.28
C GLU A 443 -6.44 5.01 33.12
N TYR A 444 -7.06 6.01 32.50
CA TYR A 444 -7.92 5.78 31.32
C TYR A 444 -7.06 5.40 30.11
N THR A 445 -6.00 6.16 29.82
CA THR A 445 -5.09 5.85 28.71
C THR A 445 -4.54 4.42 28.85
N ARG A 446 -4.04 4.06 30.03
CA ARG A 446 -3.52 2.71 30.31
C ARG A 446 -4.61 1.64 30.18
N ALA A 447 -5.79 1.85 30.79
CA ALA A 447 -6.86 0.87 30.77
C ALA A 447 -7.39 0.60 29.36
N TYR A 448 -7.59 1.63 28.54
CA TYR A 448 -7.98 1.47 27.14
C TYR A 448 -6.93 0.68 26.34
N GLN A 449 -5.67 1.10 26.40
CA GLN A 449 -4.58 0.45 25.70
C GLN A 449 -4.42 -1.03 26.10
N ASP A 450 -4.46 -1.33 27.40
CA ASP A 450 -4.31 -2.69 27.93
C ASP A 450 -5.48 -3.61 27.53
N ASN A 451 -6.62 -3.03 27.15
CA ASN A 451 -7.80 -3.75 26.67
C ASN A 451 -8.01 -3.65 25.15
N GLY A 452 -6.99 -3.18 24.41
CA GLY A 452 -7.00 -3.18 22.95
C GLY A 452 -7.78 -2.03 22.31
N VAL A 453 -8.18 -1.02 23.07
CA VAL A 453 -8.73 0.23 22.54
C VAL A 453 -7.58 1.18 22.21
N PRO A 454 -7.40 1.57 20.93
CA PRO A 454 -6.29 2.42 20.52
C PRO A 454 -6.45 3.84 21.09
N VAL A 455 -5.39 4.34 21.74
CA VAL A 455 -5.32 5.70 22.28
C VAL A 455 -4.21 6.47 21.57
N PHE A 456 -4.55 7.65 21.04
CA PHE A 456 -3.66 8.53 20.31
C PHE A 456 -3.38 9.82 21.09
N ASP A 457 -2.21 10.41 20.86
CA ASP A 457 -1.76 11.65 21.51
C ASP A 457 -2.28 12.94 20.83
N SER A 458 -3.13 12.81 19.79
CA SER A 458 -3.84 13.93 19.17
C SER A 458 -5.25 13.53 18.70
N PRO A 459 -6.20 14.48 18.69
CA PRO A 459 -7.56 14.24 18.19
C PRO A 459 -7.60 13.79 16.72
N GLU A 460 -6.81 14.43 15.86
CA GLU A 460 -6.74 14.14 14.43
C GLU A 460 -6.15 12.75 14.15
N LYS A 461 -5.19 12.29 14.96
CA LYS A 461 -4.65 10.93 14.83
C LYS A 461 -5.71 9.86 15.10
N ALA A 462 -6.54 10.05 16.12
CA ALA A 462 -7.65 9.14 16.40
C ALA A 462 -8.68 9.16 15.26
N ALA A 463 -9.03 10.34 14.74
CA ALA A 463 -9.93 10.49 13.60
C ALA A 463 -9.36 9.82 12.32
N ARG A 464 -8.07 9.97 12.03
CA ARG A 464 -7.42 9.29 10.87
C ARG A 464 -7.42 7.78 11.00
N ALA A 465 -7.24 7.24 12.21
CA ALA A 465 -7.37 5.81 12.44
C ALA A 465 -8.80 5.31 12.14
N MET A 466 -9.82 6.07 12.53
CA MET A 466 -11.22 5.77 12.17
C MET A 466 -11.44 5.84 10.65
N ALA A 467 -10.87 6.83 9.97
CA ALA A 467 -10.93 6.94 8.51
C ALA A 467 -10.25 5.76 7.82
N ALA A 468 -9.13 5.24 8.36
CA ALA A 468 -8.50 4.02 7.85
C ALA A 468 -9.41 2.79 7.99
N MET A 469 -10.21 2.69 9.05
CA MET A 469 -11.21 1.63 9.19
C MET A 469 -12.33 1.76 8.15
N VAL A 470 -12.82 2.97 7.87
CA VAL A 470 -13.79 3.23 6.79
C VAL A 470 -13.19 2.90 5.42
N ALA A 471 -11.92 3.25 5.18
CA ALA A 471 -11.21 2.91 3.95
C ALA A 471 -11.11 1.39 3.77
N TYR A 472 -10.85 0.65 4.86
CA TYR A 472 -10.86 -0.81 4.82
C TYR A 472 -12.24 -1.38 4.51
N LYS A 473 -13.31 -0.83 5.09
CA LYS A 473 -14.68 -1.24 4.77
C LYS A 473 -15.00 -1.08 3.28
N LYS A 474 -14.56 0.02 2.67
CA LYS A 474 -14.68 0.21 1.20
C LYS A 474 -13.93 -0.86 0.41
N ILE A 475 -12.80 -1.35 0.91
CA ILE A 475 -12.04 -2.45 0.28
C ILE A 475 -12.80 -3.78 0.39
N THR A 476 -13.35 -4.11 1.56
CA THR A 476 -14.12 -5.35 1.76
C THR A 476 -15.44 -5.37 0.99
N ASP A 477 -16.00 -4.19 0.67
CA ASP A 477 -17.22 -4.06 -0.14
C ASP A 477 -16.97 -4.13 -1.65
N ARG A 478 -15.70 -4.19 -2.08
CA ARG A 478 -15.36 -4.27 -3.52
C ARG A 478 -15.88 -5.57 -4.11
N LYS A 479 -16.24 -5.52 -5.39
CA LYS A 479 -16.42 -6.74 -6.18
C LYS A 479 -15.12 -7.56 -6.15
N PRO A 480 -15.18 -8.89 -5.98
CA PRO A 480 -14.00 -9.74 -6.08
C PRO A 480 -13.28 -9.53 -7.41
N TYR A 481 -11.95 -9.61 -7.39
CA TYR A 481 -11.18 -9.58 -8.63
C TYR A 481 -11.43 -10.87 -9.41
N ALA A 482 -11.74 -10.72 -10.70
CA ALA A 482 -11.82 -11.83 -11.63
C ALA A 482 -10.67 -11.71 -12.63
N SER A 483 -9.82 -12.75 -12.70
CA SER A 483 -8.76 -12.82 -13.69
C SER A 483 -9.36 -12.78 -15.09
N ILE A 484 -8.78 -11.97 -15.98
CA ILE A 484 -9.21 -11.88 -17.37
C ILE A 484 -8.31 -12.78 -18.22
N PRO A 485 -8.88 -13.67 -19.05
CA PRO A 485 -8.09 -14.47 -19.98
C PRO A 485 -7.46 -13.55 -21.03
N ILE A 486 -6.19 -13.79 -21.33
CA ILE A 486 -5.50 -13.11 -22.43
C ILE A 486 -6.00 -13.74 -23.75
N PRO A 487 -6.61 -12.97 -24.65
CA PRO A 487 -7.11 -13.51 -25.92
C PRO A 487 -5.96 -13.83 -26.88
N GLU A 488 -6.25 -14.62 -27.92
CA GLU A 488 -5.28 -14.91 -28.98
C GLU A 488 -4.96 -13.67 -29.82
N ALA A 489 -3.74 -13.65 -30.36
CA ALA A 489 -3.29 -12.57 -31.22
C ALA A 489 -4.02 -12.58 -32.56
N ILE A 490 -4.53 -11.42 -32.98
CA ILE A 490 -5.22 -11.27 -34.26
C ILE A 490 -4.19 -11.11 -35.38
N GLU A 491 -4.37 -11.86 -36.48
CA GLU A 491 -3.39 -11.94 -37.58
C GLU A 491 -3.05 -10.56 -38.20
N ILE A 492 -4.05 -9.68 -38.36
CA ILE A 492 -3.85 -8.33 -38.89
C ILE A 492 -2.91 -7.52 -37.99
N ALA A 493 -3.11 -7.59 -36.67
CA ALA A 493 -2.26 -6.90 -35.70
C ALA A 493 -0.82 -7.45 -35.71
N ASN A 494 -0.67 -8.78 -35.84
CA ASN A 494 0.65 -9.41 -35.98
C ASN A 494 1.39 -8.96 -37.24
N ARG A 495 0.69 -8.85 -38.38
CA ARG A 495 1.32 -8.35 -39.62
C ARG A 495 1.79 -6.91 -39.47
N ILE A 496 0.96 -6.01 -38.93
CA ILE A 496 1.34 -4.61 -38.68
C ILE A 496 2.65 -4.52 -37.89
N LEU A 497 2.78 -5.31 -36.82
CA LEU A 497 3.97 -5.30 -35.97
C LEU A 497 5.19 -5.95 -36.65
N SER A 498 4.98 -7.02 -37.42
CA SER A 498 6.06 -7.67 -38.16
C SER A 498 6.59 -6.78 -39.29
N ASP A 499 5.70 -6.11 -40.04
CA ASP A 499 6.09 -5.18 -41.11
C ASP A 499 6.93 -4.03 -40.53
N ALA A 500 6.56 -3.50 -39.36
CA ALA A 500 7.32 -2.46 -38.67
C ALA A 500 8.72 -2.94 -38.25
N GLN A 501 8.81 -4.17 -37.75
CA GLN A 501 10.07 -4.79 -37.34
C GLN A 501 10.98 -5.07 -38.55
N ASP A 502 10.45 -5.59 -39.65
CA ASP A 502 11.19 -5.85 -40.88
C ASP A 502 11.77 -4.55 -41.46
N ASN A 503 11.02 -3.44 -41.30
CA ASN A 503 11.46 -2.10 -41.66
C ASN A 503 12.32 -1.40 -40.59
N LYS A 504 12.66 -2.10 -39.49
CA LYS A 504 13.46 -1.58 -38.35
C LYS A 504 12.90 -0.29 -37.74
N GLN A 505 11.58 -0.15 -37.73
CA GLN A 505 10.90 0.99 -37.16
C GLN A 505 10.89 0.90 -35.63
N LYS A 506 11.00 2.05 -34.96
CA LYS A 506 10.89 2.15 -33.49
C LYS A 506 9.46 2.36 -33.01
N SER A 507 8.57 2.68 -33.94
CA SER A 507 7.17 3.06 -33.75
C SER A 507 6.38 2.64 -34.97
N ILE A 508 5.07 2.51 -34.83
CA ILE A 508 4.16 2.41 -35.98
C ILE A 508 3.41 3.73 -36.16
N ASP A 509 3.08 4.06 -37.41
CA ASP A 509 2.33 5.27 -37.73
C ASP A 509 0.91 5.24 -37.14
N GLU A 510 0.28 6.42 -37.07
CA GLU A 510 -1.05 6.60 -36.45
C GLU A 510 -2.13 5.71 -37.10
N TYR A 511 -2.08 5.49 -38.42
CA TYR A 511 -3.05 4.66 -39.13
C TYR A 511 -2.89 3.18 -38.76
N ALA A 512 -1.66 2.68 -38.78
CA ALA A 512 -1.33 1.33 -38.34
C ALA A 512 -1.68 1.11 -36.85
N ALA A 513 -1.39 2.08 -35.99
CA ALA A 513 -1.73 2.06 -34.57
C ALA A 513 -3.25 1.94 -34.36
N LYS A 514 -4.05 2.81 -34.97
CA LYS A 514 -5.52 2.75 -34.85
C LYS A 514 -6.13 1.49 -35.43
N ARG A 515 -5.59 0.95 -36.53
CA ARG A 515 -6.01 -0.35 -37.06
C ARG A 515 -5.72 -1.50 -36.09
N LEU A 516 -4.56 -1.49 -35.43
CA LEU A 516 -4.22 -2.47 -34.39
C LEU A 516 -5.18 -2.35 -33.19
N LEU A 517 -5.43 -1.14 -32.70
CA LEU A 517 -6.37 -0.88 -31.60
C LEU A 517 -7.80 -1.34 -31.94
N SER A 518 -8.26 -1.06 -33.17
CA SER A 518 -9.55 -1.50 -33.69
C SER A 518 -9.70 -3.02 -33.75
N CYS A 519 -8.62 -3.78 -34.03
CA CYS A 519 -8.67 -5.25 -33.99
C CYS A 519 -9.09 -5.77 -32.60
N TYR A 520 -8.71 -5.05 -31.55
CA TYR A 520 -9.09 -5.37 -30.16
C TYR A 520 -10.32 -4.61 -29.69
N GLY A 521 -11.09 -4.01 -30.61
CA GLY A 521 -12.37 -3.37 -30.34
C GLY A 521 -12.27 -2.01 -29.65
N ILE A 522 -11.11 -1.34 -29.66
CA ILE A 522 -11.01 0.05 -29.21
C ILE A 522 -11.57 0.95 -30.32
N PRO A 523 -12.58 1.82 -30.04
CA PRO A 523 -13.20 2.64 -31.08
C PRO A 523 -12.24 3.68 -31.66
N THR A 524 -12.11 3.70 -32.98
CA THR A 524 -11.33 4.70 -33.74
C THR A 524 -12.19 5.30 -34.85
N PRO A 525 -11.90 6.52 -35.34
CA PRO A 525 -12.63 7.11 -36.46
C PRO A 525 -12.48 6.30 -37.75
N VAL A 526 -13.43 6.49 -38.67
CA VAL A 526 -13.27 6.02 -40.05
C VAL A 526 -12.23 6.90 -40.74
N GLU A 527 -11.23 6.28 -41.35
CA GLU A 527 -10.09 6.99 -41.91
C GLU A 527 -9.40 6.23 -43.04
N GLN A 528 -8.63 6.97 -43.85
CA GLN A 528 -7.91 6.44 -45.00
C GLN A 528 -6.55 7.14 -45.14
N ILE A 529 -5.50 6.33 -45.32
CA ILE A 529 -4.17 6.82 -45.69
C ILE A 529 -4.12 7.12 -47.20
N VAL A 530 -3.50 8.24 -47.55
CA VAL A 530 -3.42 8.75 -48.93
C VAL A 530 -2.02 9.28 -49.23
N ASN A 531 -1.61 9.22 -50.49
CA ASN A 531 -0.29 9.64 -50.95
C ASN A 531 -0.33 10.75 -52.01
N SER A 532 -1.53 11.21 -52.41
CA SER A 532 -1.72 12.34 -53.33
C SER A 532 -2.87 13.24 -52.92
N ALA A 533 -2.88 14.47 -53.44
CA ALA A 533 -3.94 15.44 -53.17
C ALA A 533 -5.30 14.98 -53.74
N GLU A 534 -5.30 14.32 -54.89
CA GLU A 534 -6.49 13.75 -55.52
C GLU A 534 -7.08 12.61 -54.68
N GLU A 535 -6.21 11.73 -54.16
CA GLU A 535 -6.62 10.68 -53.22
C GLU A 535 -7.19 11.28 -51.94
N ALA A 536 -6.57 12.34 -51.40
CA ALA A 536 -7.04 13.02 -50.20
C ALA A 536 -8.46 13.57 -50.37
N ALA A 537 -8.72 14.29 -51.48
CA ALA A 537 -10.04 14.81 -51.80
C ALA A 537 -11.08 13.69 -52.01
N GLY A 538 -10.69 12.59 -52.66
CA GLY A 538 -11.54 11.41 -52.85
C GLY A 538 -11.91 10.74 -51.53
N ALA A 539 -10.93 10.51 -50.66
CA ALA A 539 -11.11 9.96 -49.32
C ALA A 539 -12.03 10.85 -48.47
N ALA A 540 -11.81 12.16 -48.47
CA ALA A 540 -12.63 13.10 -47.71
C ALA A 540 -14.11 13.09 -48.15
N ARG A 541 -14.38 13.01 -49.46
CA ARG A 541 -15.77 12.87 -49.97
C ARG A 541 -16.41 11.56 -49.55
N LYS A 542 -15.64 10.47 -49.51
CA LYS A 542 -16.14 9.14 -49.13
C LYS A 542 -16.42 9.05 -47.63
N ILE A 543 -15.57 9.64 -46.80
CA ILE A 543 -15.73 9.70 -45.34
C ILE A 543 -16.87 10.64 -44.95
N GLY A 544 -16.99 11.78 -45.64
CA GLY A 544 -17.96 12.84 -45.35
C GLY A 544 -17.36 13.96 -44.51
N PHE A 545 -17.74 15.20 -44.82
CA PHE A 545 -17.26 16.40 -44.15
C PHE A 545 -18.03 16.69 -42.84
N PRO A 546 -17.39 17.34 -41.83
CA PRO A 546 -15.98 17.75 -41.82
C PRO A 546 -15.00 16.58 -41.58
N VAL A 547 -13.78 16.72 -42.08
CA VAL A 547 -12.67 15.77 -41.87
C VAL A 547 -11.48 16.45 -41.17
N ALA A 548 -10.59 15.64 -40.61
CA ALA A 548 -9.27 16.03 -40.16
C ALA A 548 -8.21 15.48 -41.12
N ILE A 549 -7.20 16.28 -41.42
CA ILE A 549 -6.07 15.93 -42.30
C ILE A 549 -4.80 16.01 -41.48
N LYS A 550 -4.05 14.90 -41.39
CA LYS A 550 -2.85 14.79 -40.54
C LYS A 550 -1.68 14.16 -41.29
N ALA A 551 -0.44 14.57 -41.00
CA ALA A 551 0.72 13.80 -41.43
C ALA A 551 0.70 12.40 -40.78
N CYS A 552 1.08 11.36 -41.52
CA CYS A 552 1.07 9.98 -41.07
C CYS A 552 2.40 9.33 -41.42
N ASP A 553 3.33 9.33 -40.46
CA ASP A 553 4.67 8.80 -40.65
C ASP A 553 5.20 8.26 -39.31
N PRO A 554 5.85 7.08 -39.27
CA PRO A 554 6.37 6.49 -38.04
C PRO A 554 7.36 7.40 -37.29
N ASP A 555 8.10 8.27 -37.99
CA ASP A 555 9.07 9.18 -37.39
C ASP A 555 8.45 10.49 -36.88
N ILE A 556 7.16 10.73 -37.15
CA ILE A 556 6.43 11.96 -36.78
C ILE A 556 5.39 11.63 -35.71
N LEU A 557 5.81 11.62 -34.44
CA LEU A 557 4.94 11.30 -33.30
C LEU A 557 4.11 12.52 -32.84
N HIS A 558 4.74 13.69 -32.68
CA HIS A 558 4.11 14.92 -32.16
C HIS A 558 3.69 15.89 -33.27
N LYS A 559 2.62 15.55 -34.00
CA LYS A 559 2.18 16.26 -35.21
C LYS A 559 1.67 17.69 -34.95
N SER A 560 0.91 17.89 -33.87
CA SER A 560 0.22 19.16 -33.59
C SER A 560 1.18 20.34 -33.40
N GLU A 561 2.34 20.11 -32.77
CA GLU A 561 3.34 21.14 -32.48
C GLU A 561 4.05 21.64 -33.74
N HIS A 562 4.08 20.82 -34.80
CA HIS A 562 4.68 21.14 -36.08
C HIS A 562 3.66 21.68 -37.10
N GLY A 563 2.42 21.94 -36.69
CA GLY A 563 1.36 22.39 -37.59
C GLY A 563 0.95 21.34 -38.62
N LEU A 564 1.22 20.05 -38.35
CA LEU A 564 0.96 18.94 -39.28
C LEU A 564 -0.45 18.33 -39.12
N VAL A 565 -1.36 19.08 -38.49
CA VAL A 565 -2.74 18.68 -38.19
C VAL A 565 -3.67 19.82 -38.59
N HIS A 566 -4.53 19.56 -39.58
CA HIS A 566 -5.57 20.48 -40.01
C HIS A 566 -6.94 19.90 -39.64
N LEU A 567 -7.67 20.60 -38.79
CA LEU A 567 -8.97 20.18 -38.27
C LEU A 567 -10.12 20.90 -38.96
N ASN A 568 -11.32 20.33 -38.87
CA ASN A 568 -12.57 20.94 -39.33
C ASN A 568 -12.57 21.33 -40.83
N ILE A 569 -11.95 20.50 -41.67
CA ILE A 569 -11.91 20.71 -43.12
C ILE A 569 -13.30 20.39 -43.69
N ALA A 570 -13.96 21.40 -44.26
CA ALA A 570 -15.36 21.33 -44.67
C ALA A 570 -15.57 21.06 -46.17
N GLY A 571 -14.49 21.04 -46.97
CA GLY A 571 -14.59 20.89 -48.42
C GLY A 571 -13.37 20.22 -49.06
N ALA A 572 -13.57 19.75 -50.30
CA ALA A 572 -12.54 19.03 -51.05
C ALA A 572 -11.36 19.94 -51.45
N LEU A 573 -11.60 21.22 -51.73
CA LEU A 573 -10.53 22.17 -52.06
C LEU A 573 -9.64 22.43 -50.85
N ASP A 574 -10.24 22.65 -49.68
CA ASP A 574 -9.51 22.83 -48.42
C ASP A 574 -8.73 21.57 -48.03
N THR A 575 -9.25 20.39 -48.37
CA THR A 575 -8.54 19.10 -48.19
C THR A 575 -7.25 19.05 -49.01
N ILE A 576 -7.29 19.49 -50.27
CA ILE A 576 -6.12 19.55 -51.16
C ILE A 576 -5.10 20.55 -50.60
N ASN A 577 -5.55 21.72 -50.16
CA ASN A 577 -4.68 22.74 -49.57
C ASN A 577 -3.97 22.23 -48.32
N ALA A 578 -4.70 21.61 -47.39
CA ALA A 578 -4.14 21.01 -46.18
C ALA A 578 -3.11 19.90 -46.50
N PHE A 579 -3.40 19.04 -47.48
CA PHE A 579 -2.43 18.03 -47.93
C PHE A 579 -1.13 18.68 -48.42
N GLN A 580 -1.22 19.71 -49.27
CA GLN A 580 -0.05 20.41 -49.81
C GLN A 580 0.72 21.18 -48.75
N GLU A 581 0.05 21.72 -47.73
CA GLU A 581 0.68 22.36 -46.58
C GLU A 581 1.51 21.36 -45.76
N ILE A 582 0.95 20.19 -45.46
CA ILE A 582 1.68 19.10 -44.78
C ILE A 582 2.90 18.65 -45.58
N GLN A 583 2.76 18.38 -46.89
CA GLN A 583 3.89 17.96 -47.71
C GLN A 583 5.02 18.99 -47.71
N ARG A 584 4.68 20.29 -47.78
CA ARG A 584 5.65 21.38 -47.72
C ARG A 584 6.33 21.48 -46.36
N ALA A 585 5.58 21.32 -45.27
CA ALA A 585 6.11 21.41 -43.92
C ALA A 585 7.10 20.27 -43.59
N CYS A 586 6.86 19.05 -44.09
CA CYS A 586 7.72 17.89 -43.82
C CYS A 586 9.04 17.86 -44.59
N ASN A 587 9.23 18.71 -45.62
CA ASN A 587 10.42 18.74 -46.49
C ASN A 587 10.81 17.39 -47.13
N ARG A 588 9.89 16.41 -47.13
CA ARG A 588 9.99 15.11 -47.80
C ARG A 588 8.57 14.58 -48.05
N PRO A 589 8.37 13.69 -49.05
CA PRO A 589 7.11 13.00 -49.20
C PRO A 589 6.75 12.21 -47.94
N VAL A 590 5.56 12.46 -47.40
CA VAL A 590 4.98 11.72 -46.27
C VAL A 590 3.58 11.25 -46.64
N SER A 591 3.13 10.12 -46.11
CA SER A 591 1.73 9.77 -46.23
C SER A 591 0.88 10.72 -45.38
N VAL A 592 -0.37 10.94 -45.81
CA VAL A 592 -1.33 11.79 -45.11
C VAL A 592 -2.54 10.96 -44.71
N LEU A 593 -3.06 11.18 -43.52
CA LEU A 593 -4.25 10.53 -42.99
C LEU A 593 -5.45 11.47 -43.14
N VAL A 594 -6.46 11.01 -43.87
CA VAL A 594 -7.79 11.65 -43.92
C VAL A 594 -8.70 10.90 -42.95
N SER A 595 -9.12 11.58 -41.89
CA SER A 595 -9.93 10.99 -40.81
C SER A 595 -11.26 11.70 -40.65
N GLN A 596 -12.31 10.96 -40.30
CA GLN A 596 -13.56 11.54 -39.83
C GLN A 596 -13.28 12.53 -38.67
N MET A 597 -13.90 13.71 -38.71
CA MET A 597 -13.80 14.67 -37.61
C MET A 597 -14.74 14.24 -36.47
N VAL A 598 -14.16 13.64 -35.43
CA VAL A 598 -14.90 13.31 -34.21
C VAL A 598 -15.07 14.58 -33.39
N THR A 599 -16.31 14.85 -32.97
CA THR A 599 -16.64 16.01 -32.13
C THR A 599 -16.93 15.57 -30.70
N GLY A 600 -16.39 16.32 -29.75
CA GLY A 600 -16.59 16.14 -28.31
C GLY A 600 -15.96 17.31 -27.57
N LYS A 601 -16.48 17.61 -26.37
CA LYS A 601 -15.96 18.68 -25.50
C LYS A 601 -15.16 18.14 -24.30
N ARG A 602 -15.06 16.82 -24.19
CA ARG A 602 -14.36 16.11 -23.13
C ARG A 602 -13.26 15.27 -23.78
N GLU A 603 -12.03 15.53 -23.38
CA GLU A 603 -10.83 14.86 -23.86
C GLU A 603 -10.14 14.20 -22.67
N PHE A 604 -9.95 12.89 -22.77
CA PHE A 604 -9.18 12.10 -21.81
C PHE A 604 -7.92 11.60 -22.50
N LEU A 605 -6.98 11.08 -21.72
CA LEU A 605 -5.88 10.25 -22.22
C LEU A 605 -6.04 8.84 -21.68
N ALA A 606 -5.63 7.87 -22.48
CA ALA A 606 -5.49 6.49 -22.05
C ALA A 606 -4.26 5.88 -22.73
N GLY A 607 -3.43 5.17 -21.98
CA GLY A 607 -2.20 4.64 -22.54
C GLY A 607 -1.63 3.45 -21.78
N ILE A 608 -0.59 2.86 -22.34
CA ILE A 608 0.31 1.89 -21.74
C ILE A 608 1.68 2.53 -21.62
N THR A 609 2.25 2.49 -20.42
CA THR A 609 3.68 2.76 -20.19
C THR A 609 4.36 1.47 -19.75
N TYR A 610 5.66 1.32 -20.03
CA TYR A 610 6.47 0.22 -19.53
C TYR A 610 7.48 0.72 -18.51
N ASP A 611 7.45 0.10 -17.34
CA ASP A 611 8.43 0.30 -16.28
C ASP A 611 9.20 -1.02 -16.05
N GLU A 612 10.50 -0.94 -15.78
CA GLU A 612 11.34 -2.14 -15.60
C GLU A 612 10.94 -2.97 -14.37
N GLN A 613 10.44 -2.33 -13.32
CA GLN A 613 10.01 -2.99 -12.08
C GLN A 613 8.54 -3.43 -12.16
N PHE A 614 7.66 -2.59 -12.71
CA PHE A 614 6.22 -2.85 -12.73
C PHE A 614 5.72 -3.56 -14.00
N GLY A 615 6.53 -3.60 -15.06
CA GLY A 615 6.10 -4.01 -16.39
C GLY A 615 5.14 -3.01 -17.01
N HIS A 616 4.18 -3.49 -17.81
CA HIS A 616 3.18 -2.63 -18.44
C HIS A 616 2.17 -2.10 -17.42
N CYS A 617 1.98 -0.79 -17.43
CA CYS A 617 1.01 -0.08 -16.60
C CYS A 617 0.05 0.71 -17.48
N VAL A 618 -1.25 0.58 -17.18
CA VAL A 618 -2.31 1.37 -17.81
C VAL A 618 -2.35 2.75 -17.18
N ALA A 619 -2.38 3.79 -18.00
CA ALA A 619 -2.57 5.18 -17.60
C ALA A 619 -3.94 5.68 -18.04
N PHE A 620 -4.64 6.43 -17.18
CA PHE A 620 -5.88 7.13 -17.53
C PHE A 620 -5.95 8.48 -16.83
N GLY A 621 -6.30 9.53 -17.57
CA GLY A 621 -6.34 10.90 -17.04
C GLY A 621 -7.01 11.91 -17.96
N VAL A 622 -6.95 13.19 -17.59
CA VAL A 622 -7.41 14.29 -18.46
C VAL A 622 -6.45 14.44 -19.64
N GLY A 623 -7.00 14.45 -20.86
CA GLY A 623 -6.23 14.51 -22.10
C GLY A 623 -6.26 15.88 -22.76
N GLY A 624 -5.69 15.94 -23.97
CA GLY A 624 -5.58 17.15 -24.77
C GLY A 624 -4.55 18.13 -24.21
N ILE A 625 -4.74 19.41 -24.52
CA ILE A 625 -3.78 20.48 -24.18
C ILE A 625 -3.59 20.72 -22.68
N PHE A 626 -4.48 20.18 -21.83
CA PHE A 626 -4.42 20.35 -20.38
C PHE A 626 -3.67 19.24 -19.65
N THR A 627 -3.25 18.19 -20.36
CA THR A 627 -2.58 17.01 -19.79
C THR A 627 -1.40 17.40 -18.90
N GLU A 628 -0.44 18.16 -19.44
CA GLU A 628 0.79 18.55 -18.75
C GLU A 628 0.53 19.55 -17.61
N ALA A 629 -0.48 20.40 -17.76
CA ALA A 629 -0.78 21.47 -16.80
C ALA A 629 -1.52 20.97 -15.54
N ILE A 630 -2.35 19.93 -15.67
CA ILE A 630 -3.22 19.46 -14.57
C ILE A 630 -2.60 18.26 -13.83
N ASN A 631 -1.82 17.42 -14.50
CA ASN A 631 -1.18 16.22 -13.94
C ASN A 631 -2.17 15.34 -13.13
N ASP A 632 -3.34 15.08 -13.71
CA ASP A 632 -4.41 14.26 -13.14
C ASP A 632 -4.50 12.92 -13.88
N VAL A 633 -3.55 12.02 -13.58
CA VAL A 633 -3.40 10.70 -14.20
C VAL A 633 -3.35 9.63 -13.13
N THR A 634 -4.05 8.53 -13.38
CA THR A 634 -4.09 7.33 -12.54
C THR A 634 -3.40 6.18 -13.26
N TYR A 635 -2.75 5.31 -12.49
CA TYR A 635 -2.00 4.17 -13.02
C TYR A 635 -2.44 2.85 -12.37
N ARG A 636 -2.38 1.76 -13.14
CA ARG A 636 -2.59 0.38 -12.67
C ARG A 636 -1.68 -0.58 -13.42
N VAL A 637 -1.25 -1.65 -12.76
CA VAL A 637 -0.45 -2.72 -13.38
C VAL A 637 -1.35 -3.58 -14.27
N ALA A 638 -0.92 -3.81 -15.51
CA ALA A 638 -1.65 -4.66 -16.45
C ALA A 638 -1.45 -6.16 -16.15
N PRO A 639 -2.46 -7.02 -16.39
CA PRO A 639 -3.78 -6.69 -16.91
C PRO A 639 -4.70 -6.11 -15.82
N ILE A 640 -5.61 -5.23 -16.22
CA ILE A 640 -6.63 -4.68 -15.32
C ILE A 640 -7.98 -5.32 -15.60
N ALA A 641 -8.78 -5.55 -14.55
CA ALA A 641 -10.16 -5.99 -14.68
C ALA A 641 -11.14 -4.82 -14.79
N MET A 642 -12.39 -5.10 -15.18
CA MET A 642 -13.46 -4.07 -15.27
C MET A 642 -13.57 -3.24 -13.99
N ARG A 643 -13.53 -3.89 -12.82
CA ARG A 643 -13.53 -3.21 -11.52
C ARG A 643 -12.35 -2.26 -11.37
N ASP A 644 -11.14 -2.69 -11.74
CA ASP A 644 -9.95 -1.86 -11.61
C ASP A 644 -10.06 -0.63 -12.54
N ALA A 645 -10.58 -0.80 -13.76
CA ALA A 645 -10.82 0.29 -14.71
C ALA A 645 -11.91 1.27 -14.21
N GLU A 646 -13.01 0.77 -13.65
CA GLU A 646 -14.05 1.60 -13.00
C GLU A 646 -13.46 2.41 -11.84
N GLU A 647 -12.59 1.82 -11.02
CA GLU A 647 -11.89 2.52 -9.93
C GLU A 647 -10.93 3.59 -10.48
N MET A 648 -10.13 3.29 -11.52
CA MET A 648 -9.23 4.27 -12.17
C MET A 648 -9.99 5.51 -12.66
N ILE A 649 -11.15 5.30 -13.29
CA ILE A 649 -11.98 6.38 -13.82
C ILE A 649 -12.58 7.24 -12.70
N ASN A 650 -12.78 6.69 -11.50
CA ASN A 650 -13.25 7.44 -10.34
C ASN A 650 -12.12 8.18 -9.59
N ASP A 651 -10.89 7.65 -9.66
CA ASP A 651 -9.73 8.14 -8.92
C ASP A 651 -9.14 9.44 -9.50
N VAL A 652 -9.46 9.79 -10.74
CA VAL A 652 -9.07 11.09 -11.30
C VAL A 652 -9.78 12.21 -10.53
N LYS A 653 -9.04 13.26 -10.16
CA LYS A 653 -9.56 14.43 -9.43
C LYS A 653 -10.70 15.11 -10.17
N THR A 654 -10.66 15.02 -11.49
CA THR A 654 -11.65 15.56 -12.42
C THR A 654 -12.78 14.60 -12.76
N SER A 655 -13.00 13.52 -12.00
CA SER A 655 -14.05 12.52 -12.24
C SER A 655 -15.47 13.11 -12.39
N ARG A 656 -15.73 14.30 -11.85
CA ARG A 656 -16.97 15.07 -12.10
C ARG A 656 -17.22 15.39 -13.58
N LEU A 657 -16.20 15.39 -14.45
CA LEU A 657 -16.35 15.55 -15.91
C LEU A 657 -17.08 14.37 -16.56
N LEU A 658 -17.16 13.23 -15.88
CA LEU A 658 -17.87 12.04 -16.33
C LEU A 658 -19.39 12.16 -16.14
N GLU A 659 -19.81 13.03 -15.22
CA GLU A 659 -21.21 13.27 -14.90
C GLU A 659 -21.89 14.21 -15.91
N PRO A 660 -23.24 14.27 -15.95
CA PRO A 660 -23.94 15.25 -16.76
C PRO A 660 -23.54 16.67 -16.38
N CYS A 661 -23.05 17.45 -17.33
CA CYS A 661 -22.67 18.85 -17.08
C CYS A 661 -22.82 19.71 -18.33
N ARG A 662 -23.27 20.97 -18.15
CA ARG A 662 -23.37 22.00 -19.20
C ARG A 662 -24.02 21.50 -20.52
N GLY A 663 -25.10 20.74 -20.41
CA GLY A 663 -25.83 20.19 -21.55
C GLY A 663 -25.19 18.96 -22.23
N MET A 664 -24.08 18.45 -21.69
CA MET A 664 -23.48 17.18 -22.13
C MET A 664 -24.08 16.02 -21.32
N PRO A 665 -24.42 14.88 -21.97
CA PRO A 665 -24.87 13.69 -21.26
C PRO A 665 -23.74 13.10 -20.42
N ALA A 666 -24.08 12.23 -19.46
CA ALA A 666 -23.08 11.43 -18.75
C ALA A 666 -22.20 10.65 -19.72
N VAL A 667 -20.91 10.49 -19.39
CA VAL A 667 -20.02 9.58 -20.12
C VAL A 667 -20.50 8.15 -19.89
N ASP A 668 -20.48 7.33 -20.94
CA ASP A 668 -20.64 5.88 -20.82
C ASP A 668 -19.42 5.30 -20.12
N ARG A 669 -19.49 5.27 -18.78
CA ARG A 669 -18.41 4.80 -17.90
C ARG A 669 -18.03 3.34 -18.17
N HIS A 670 -18.99 2.51 -18.55
CA HIS A 670 -18.73 1.11 -18.88
C HIS A 670 -17.95 0.99 -20.19
N ALA A 671 -18.35 1.73 -21.24
CA ALA A 671 -17.60 1.75 -22.50
C ALA A 671 -16.17 2.30 -22.31
N LEU A 672 -16.00 3.31 -21.45
CA LEU A 672 -14.68 3.85 -21.12
C LEU A 672 -13.82 2.83 -20.35
N ALA A 673 -14.38 2.15 -19.37
CA ALA A 673 -13.68 1.11 -18.62
C ALA A 673 -13.30 -0.08 -19.51
N ASP A 674 -14.18 -0.50 -20.42
CA ASP A 674 -13.95 -1.56 -21.40
C ASP A 674 -12.78 -1.22 -22.35
N VAL A 675 -12.65 0.04 -22.78
CA VAL A 675 -11.47 0.51 -23.54
C VAL A 675 -10.18 0.32 -22.74
N LEU A 676 -10.16 0.69 -21.44
CA LEU A 676 -8.96 0.54 -20.60
C LEU A 676 -8.61 -0.94 -20.36
N VAL A 677 -9.61 -1.80 -20.15
CA VAL A 677 -9.41 -3.25 -20.01
C VAL A 677 -8.76 -3.81 -21.28
N ARG A 678 -9.35 -3.53 -22.45
CA ARG A 678 -8.83 -3.99 -23.76
C ARG A 678 -7.41 -3.49 -23.98
N LEU A 679 -7.18 -2.21 -23.73
CA LEU A 679 -5.86 -1.57 -23.84
C LEU A 679 -4.80 -2.29 -22.98
N SER A 680 -5.16 -2.70 -21.76
CA SER A 680 -4.26 -3.41 -20.84
C SER A 680 -3.82 -4.79 -21.33
N LEU A 681 -4.61 -5.44 -22.19
CA LEU A 681 -4.32 -6.77 -22.72
C LEU A 681 -3.38 -6.73 -23.92
N ILE A 682 -3.44 -5.66 -24.73
CA ILE A 682 -2.67 -5.51 -25.98
C ILE A 682 -1.17 -5.80 -25.81
N PRO A 683 -0.44 -5.21 -24.85
CA PRO A 683 1.00 -5.46 -24.72
C PRO A 683 1.31 -6.86 -24.15
N LEU A 684 0.34 -7.52 -23.51
CA LEU A 684 0.50 -8.92 -23.05
C LEU A 684 0.30 -9.91 -24.19
N ILE A 685 -0.57 -9.58 -25.16
CA ILE A 685 -0.76 -10.35 -26.40
C ILE A 685 0.42 -10.12 -27.34
N HIS A 686 0.91 -8.88 -27.39
CA HIS A 686 2.00 -8.43 -28.26
C HIS A 686 3.17 -7.86 -27.45
N PRO A 687 4.06 -8.72 -26.89
CA PRO A 687 5.16 -8.28 -26.03
C PRO A 687 6.16 -7.32 -26.68
N ARG A 688 6.13 -7.18 -28.01
CA ARG A 688 6.96 -6.23 -28.77
C ARG A 688 6.52 -4.78 -28.54
N ILE A 689 5.30 -4.54 -28.06
CA ILE A 689 4.80 -3.19 -27.78
C ILE A 689 5.36 -2.74 -26.44
N ARG A 690 6.08 -1.62 -26.45
CA ARG A 690 6.60 -0.99 -25.24
C ARG A 690 5.57 -0.03 -24.65
N GLU A 691 5.04 0.87 -25.47
CA GLU A 691 4.15 1.95 -25.03
C GLU A 691 3.02 2.14 -26.03
N ILE A 692 1.86 2.57 -25.53
CA ILE A 692 0.69 2.98 -26.31
C ILE A 692 0.24 4.32 -25.73
N ASP A 693 0.04 5.33 -26.55
CA ASP A 693 -0.54 6.61 -26.12
C ASP A 693 -1.76 6.93 -26.98
N MET A 694 -2.93 7.07 -26.35
CA MET A 694 -4.16 7.53 -27.00
C MET A 694 -4.53 8.89 -26.42
N ASN A 695 -4.04 9.94 -27.07
CA ASN A 695 -4.25 11.32 -26.64
C ASN A 695 -4.54 12.25 -27.82
N PRO A 696 -5.79 12.74 -27.99
CA PRO A 696 -6.92 12.59 -27.08
C PRO A 696 -7.76 11.33 -27.34
N LEU A 697 -8.34 10.80 -26.26
CA LEU A 697 -9.52 9.94 -26.21
C LEU A 697 -10.75 10.84 -26.03
N ILE A 698 -11.47 11.11 -27.13
CA ILE A 698 -12.59 12.05 -27.16
C ILE A 698 -13.89 11.36 -26.76
N ILE A 699 -14.70 11.99 -25.91
CA ILE A 699 -16.08 11.55 -25.67
C ILE A 699 -17.02 12.17 -26.72
N SER A 700 -17.41 11.37 -27.70
CA SER A 700 -18.40 11.75 -28.71
C SER A 700 -19.80 11.30 -28.28
N GLY A 701 -20.68 12.27 -28.03
CA GLY A 701 -21.92 12.03 -27.30
C GLY A 701 -21.62 11.53 -25.88
N ALA A 702 -21.75 10.23 -25.67
CA ALA A 702 -21.41 9.54 -24.42
C ALA A 702 -20.24 8.55 -24.56
N LYS A 703 -19.80 8.22 -25.78
CA LYS A 703 -18.86 7.11 -26.02
C LYS A 703 -17.43 7.59 -26.25
N PRO A 704 -16.42 6.85 -25.76
CA PRO A 704 -15.01 7.15 -26.02
C PRO A 704 -14.61 6.77 -27.44
N VAL A 705 -13.80 7.61 -28.09
CA VAL A 705 -13.20 7.36 -29.41
C VAL A 705 -11.75 7.84 -29.40
N ALA A 706 -10.81 6.95 -29.71
CA ALA A 706 -9.39 7.27 -29.84
C ALA A 706 -9.15 7.92 -31.20
N VAL A 707 -8.92 9.24 -31.21
CA VAL A 707 -8.76 10.01 -32.47
C VAL A 707 -7.30 10.18 -32.87
N ASP A 708 -6.39 9.94 -31.93
CA ASP A 708 -4.95 9.87 -32.13
C ASP A 708 -4.40 8.67 -31.35
N ALA A 709 -3.35 8.06 -31.88
CA ALA A 709 -2.68 6.94 -31.26
C ALA A 709 -1.21 6.88 -31.69
N VAL A 710 -0.33 6.66 -30.71
CA VAL A 710 1.09 6.40 -30.91
C VAL A 710 1.42 5.05 -30.26
N ILE A 711 2.15 4.19 -30.96
CA ILE A 711 2.63 2.91 -30.41
C ILE A 711 4.14 2.81 -30.62
N LEU A 712 4.87 2.66 -29.51
CA LEU A 712 6.32 2.47 -29.50
C LEU A 712 6.65 0.98 -29.32
N LEU A 713 7.66 0.51 -30.04
CA LEU A 713 8.12 -0.88 -30.00
C LEU A 713 9.35 -1.03 -29.09
N GLN A 714 9.51 -2.20 -28.47
CA GLN A 714 10.76 -2.58 -27.82
C GLN A 714 11.84 -2.73 -28.90
N MET A 715 12.99 -2.08 -28.70
CA MET A 715 14.16 -2.38 -29.51
C MET A 715 14.70 -3.75 -29.10
N ILE A 716 14.82 -4.65 -30.08
CA ILE A 716 15.38 -6.00 -29.93
C ILE A 716 16.90 -5.95 -29.84
#